data_AF-A0AAW0NQC7-F1
#
_entry.id   AF-A0AAW0NQC7-F1
#
_cell.length_a   1.000
_cell.length_b   1.000
_cell.length_c   1.000
_cell.angle_alpha   90.00
_cell.angle_beta   90.00
_cell.angle_gamma   90.00
#
_symmetry.space_group_name_H-M   'P 1'
#
loop_
_entity.id
_entity.type
_entity.pdbx_description
1 polymer ?
#
loop_
_entity_poly.entity_id
_entity_poly.type
_entity_poly.pdbx_seq_one_letter_code
_entity_poly.pdbx_strand_id
1 'polypeptide(L)'
;MLKNINQGYTDTLKPQALVQDPLSPIEGAVAPQMDQTDALGPLAQHITQWHSCGASNWVLKTVTRGYRLQFASVPPKFNGVLLSQPREEEAPILQKEIESLKDKGAIRIVPVEHCQTGFYSRYFLVPKKGGGRRPIMDLRALNKYMRTYTFRMLTHATLLRFVRQGDWFVSIDLKDAYFHIPIYPPHRKYLRFAFQGVTYEYTVLPFGLSLSPRVFVKCTEAAIAPLRHQGLRLAMYIDDWLLAAHSPQQLREHTELLLAHLTSLGFTINWEKSVLVPSQTVKFIGLRLNSVTYKAQLSVERIEAFSACLATFRRGALLHYRTCHRLLGLMASALVVIPLGRLYMRPFQKWVTAFHLDPARHAYKLVPVTAACVRALRPWRRQGFLSAGVPMGTVIARKVITTDASLRGWGATHEGRTVSGVWSSQMRLCHINYLELRAVYLALHHFLPLIKGQHVLVRTDNTTVVAYINKQGGLRSHQLHALSHSLILWADSHLLSLRATHVPGIMNRGADLLSRGIPRYKDWMLHNEGSGEETLAPPRSPSLAHHALDGGDIPAFVQPTVGSAVAQRPGVTGRRGDLSRSPGAPCFVGLAPERLNLSSMGLPDNVIDTIQSARAISTRNAYDGKWRAFEEWCANAGCIALQSPVPVILTFLQSLLDKGLAFSTIKVYLAAISACHIGFGDKTAGQHPLICSFMKGARRLRPVSKSLVAPWDLTTVLNALSHPPFEPLHQVDLKWLSIKTALLLALASAKRVSDIHALSVSTSCMQFIRGGSKVLLKPNPAFMPKVFNPTLSCLPIELSALSPLSDAEGHQQLHALCPVRALRVYVDKTASFRGTEQLFVSWAPPHRGKPLTKQRLSHWIVEAISVAYESSGLHPPAGLRAHSTRGMATSWAMFRGTSVEEICAAASWATPHTFARFYRLDVTGPSLSQNVLSVGSSPRMPM
;
A
#
# COMPACT_ATOMS: atom_id res chain seq x y z
N MET A 1 -9.63 31.72 -4.60
CA MET A 1 -8.45 31.17 -3.91
C MET A 1 -8.79 29.86 -3.16
N LEU A 2 -9.58 28.98 -3.77
CA LEU A 2 -9.92 27.64 -3.26
C LEU A 2 -9.91 26.68 -4.47
N LYS A 3 -8.71 26.33 -4.93
CA LYS A 3 -8.45 25.29 -5.93
C LYS A 3 -7.14 24.60 -5.54
N ASN A 4 -7.13 23.27 -5.61
CA ASN A 4 -6.03 22.32 -5.35
C ASN A 4 -6.10 21.46 -4.06
N ILE A 5 -7.29 20.96 -3.68
CA ILE A 5 -7.40 19.82 -2.72
C ILE A 5 -8.27 18.65 -3.25
N ASN A 6 -9.15 18.83 -4.24
CA ASN A 6 -10.13 17.79 -4.64
C ASN A 6 -10.22 17.50 -6.15
N GLN A 7 -9.11 17.05 -6.77
CA GLN A 7 -9.18 16.20 -7.96
C GLN A 7 -8.07 15.12 -7.95
N GLY A 8 -8.48 13.86 -8.02
CA GLY A 8 -7.66 12.79 -8.60
C GLY A 8 -6.78 11.94 -7.68
N TYR A 9 -7.36 11.13 -6.78
CA TYR A 9 -6.77 9.82 -6.47
C TYR A 9 -7.85 8.73 -6.34
N THR A 10 -7.70 7.70 -7.17
CA THR A 10 -8.32 6.39 -7.04
C THR A 10 -7.34 5.42 -6.39
N ASP A 11 -7.83 4.61 -5.47
CA ASP A 11 -7.37 3.27 -5.09
C ASP A 11 -5.84 3.01 -5.04
N THR A 12 -5.28 2.95 -3.84
CA THR A 12 -4.74 1.69 -3.28
C THR A 12 -4.29 1.89 -1.84
N LEU A 13 -4.82 1.07 -0.92
CA LEU A 13 -4.32 0.99 0.45
C LEU A 13 -2.99 0.23 0.48
N LYS A 14 -1.95 0.86 1.02
CA LYS A 14 -0.75 0.19 1.54
C LYS A 14 -0.71 0.39 3.05
N PRO A 15 -0.40 -0.64 3.87
CA PRO A 15 0.02 -0.43 5.24
C PRO A 15 1.30 0.41 5.24
N GLN A 16 1.37 1.46 6.07
CA GLN A 16 2.60 2.21 6.28
C GLN A 16 3.30 1.65 7.51
N ALA A 17 4.53 1.18 7.33
CA ALA A 17 5.45 0.95 8.44
C ALA A 17 5.87 2.28 9.07
N LEU A 18 6.29 2.23 10.34
CA LEU A 18 7.05 3.30 10.96
C LEU A 18 8.30 3.59 10.13
N VAL A 19 8.44 4.83 9.67
CA VAL A 19 9.62 5.31 8.97
C VAL A 19 10.61 5.79 10.01
N GLN A 20 11.70 5.04 10.22
CA GLN A 20 12.94 5.63 10.74
C GLN A 20 13.40 6.70 9.73
N ASP A 21 13.59 7.94 10.18
CA ASP A 21 14.06 9.07 9.35
C ASP A 21 15.51 8.78 8.84
N PRO A 22 15.76 8.50 7.55
CA PRO A 22 17.09 8.19 7.04
C PRO A 22 17.60 9.39 6.21
N LEU A 23 17.62 10.58 6.83
CA LEU A 23 18.10 11.83 6.23
C LEU A 23 18.67 12.77 7.30
N SER A 24 19.87 12.47 7.78
CA SER A 24 20.82 13.54 8.12
C SER A 24 21.11 14.35 6.83
N PRO A 25 21.26 15.68 6.92
CA PRO A 25 21.79 16.45 5.79
C PRO A 25 23.22 16.01 5.48
N ILE A 26 23.67 16.22 4.24
CA ILE A 26 25.10 16.23 3.92
C ILE A 26 25.73 17.36 4.73
N GLU A 27 26.64 17.03 5.63
CA GLU A 27 27.44 18.00 6.37
C GLU A 27 28.54 18.51 5.44
N GLY A 28 28.56 19.84 5.22
CA GLY A 28 29.43 20.48 4.23
C GLY A 28 29.48 22.00 4.37
N ALA A 29 29.09 22.52 5.53
CA ALA A 29 29.29 23.92 5.92
C ALA A 29 29.41 23.94 7.44
N VAL A 30 30.57 24.39 7.94
CA VAL A 30 30.79 24.61 9.38
C VAL A 30 29.78 25.66 9.83
N ALA A 31 28.87 25.27 10.71
CA ALA A 31 27.96 26.22 11.34
C ALA A 31 28.71 26.93 12.48
N PRO A 32 28.63 28.26 12.61
CA PRO A 32 29.16 28.94 13.78
C PRO A 32 28.47 28.39 15.04
N GLN A 33 29.25 28.24 16.12
CA GLN A 33 28.70 27.99 17.44
C GLN A 33 27.83 29.20 17.82
N MET A 34 26.57 28.95 18.16
CA MET A 34 25.70 29.94 18.80
C MET A 34 25.41 29.42 20.21
N ASP A 35 25.60 30.30 21.19
CA ASP A 35 25.38 30.00 22.60
C ASP A 35 23.93 29.68 22.95
N GLN A 36 23.73 29.11 24.15
CA GLN A 36 22.43 28.61 24.62
C GLN A 36 21.37 29.71 24.87
N THR A 37 21.69 30.99 24.66
CA THR A 37 20.84 32.14 24.98
C THR A 37 19.83 32.53 23.88
N ASP A 38 20.04 32.13 22.62
CA ASP A 38 19.20 32.54 21.48
C ASP A 38 18.02 31.58 21.20
N ALA A 39 17.08 31.47 22.14
CA ALA A 39 15.87 30.69 21.95
C ALA A 39 14.96 31.30 20.87
N LEU A 40 14.84 30.65 19.70
CA LEU A 40 14.16 31.18 18.50
C LEU A 40 12.61 31.21 18.57
N GLY A 41 12.01 31.33 19.75
CA GLY A 41 10.55 31.42 19.93
C GLY A 41 10.04 30.64 21.16
N PRO A 42 8.73 30.68 21.45
CA PRO A 42 8.18 30.16 22.71
C PRO A 42 8.45 28.66 22.88
N LEU A 43 8.27 27.83 21.84
CA LEU A 43 8.52 26.39 21.95
C LEU A 43 9.99 26.05 22.27
N ALA A 44 10.94 26.89 21.86
CA ALA A 44 12.37 26.66 22.10
C ALA A 44 12.76 26.89 23.59
N GLN A 45 12.03 27.74 24.30
CA GLN A 45 12.25 28.01 25.73
C GLN A 45 11.87 26.81 26.61
N HIS A 46 10.98 25.93 26.12
CA HIS A 46 10.49 24.74 26.83
C HIS A 46 11.14 23.43 26.34
N ILE A 47 12.39 23.49 25.84
CA ILE A 47 13.02 22.35 25.17
C ILE A 47 13.14 21.10 26.06
N THR A 48 13.35 21.26 27.37
CA THR A 48 13.43 20.16 28.35
C THR A 48 12.14 19.34 28.38
N GLN A 49 10.98 19.99 28.31
CA GLN A 49 9.66 19.39 28.23
C GLN A 49 9.42 18.74 26.85
N TRP A 50 9.94 19.33 25.77
CA TRP A 50 9.92 18.70 24.44
C TRP A 50 10.75 17.41 24.37
N HIS A 51 11.84 17.31 25.13
CA HIS A 51 12.62 16.07 25.27
C HIS A 51 11.83 14.97 26.00
N SER A 52 11.11 15.30 27.08
CA SER A 52 10.30 14.31 27.83
C SER A 52 9.15 13.72 27.00
N CYS A 53 8.70 14.41 25.94
CA CYS A 53 7.68 13.91 25.01
C CYS A 53 8.16 12.79 24.07
N GLY A 54 9.45 12.41 24.10
CA GLY A 54 10.01 11.42 23.16
C GLY A 54 10.07 11.95 21.70
N ALA A 55 10.09 13.26 21.52
CA ALA A 55 10.10 13.91 20.21
C ALA A 55 11.37 13.53 19.42
N SER A 56 11.23 13.28 18.11
CA SER A 56 12.39 12.87 17.31
C SER A 56 13.39 14.02 17.12
N ASN A 57 14.67 13.68 16.88
CA ASN A 57 15.74 14.64 16.61
C ASN A 57 15.39 15.67 15.52
N TRP A 58 14.51 15.33 14.57
CA TRP A 58 14.01 16.28 13.57
C TRP A 58 13.06 17.31 14.17
N VAL A 59 12.16 16.90 15.07
CA VAL A 59 11.21 17.80 15.76
C VAL A 59 11.97 18.71 16.70
N LEU A 60 12.84 18.15 17.55
CA LEU A 60 13.68 18.92 18.48
C LEU A 60 14.51 19.99 17.76
N LYS A 61 15.22 19.62 16.67
CA LYS A 61 15.97 20.59 15.85
C LYS A 61 15.07 21.62 15.15
N THR A 62 13.83 21.27 14.82
CA THR A 62 12.86 22.19 14.18
C THR A 62 12.30 23.20 15.17
N VAL A 63 12.05 22.77 16.41
CA VAL A 63 11.61 23.61 17.53
C VAL A 63 12.71 24.56 17.97
N THR A 64 13.95 24.07 18.20
CA THR A 64 15.04 24.91 18.73
C THR A 64 15.68 25.80 17.66
N ARG A 65 16.05 25.25 16.50
CA ARG A 65 16.82 25.95 15.45
C ARG A 65 15.95 26.51 14.33
N GLY A 66 14.63 26.28 14.37
CA GLY A 66 13.70 26.64 13.31
C GLY A 66 13.69 25.68 12.13
N TYR A 67 12.54 25.63 11.45
CA TYR A 67 12.32 24.81 10.27
C TYR A 67 13.20 25.24 9.09
N ARG A 68 14.02 24.31 8.60
CA ARG A 68 14.77 24.45 7.35
C ARG A 68 13.88 24.13 6.16
N LEU A 69 13.54 25.16 5.36
CA LEU A 69 12.82 24.99 4.08
C LEU A 69 13.47 23.90 3.21
N GLN A 70 12.66 22.95 2.75
CA GLN A 70 13.13 21.78 1.99
C GLN A 70 12.84 21.92 0.50
N PHE A 71 13.87 22.26 -0.27
CA PHE A 71 13.77 22.45 -1.72
C PHE A 71 13.93 21.14 -2.52
N ALA A 72 13.18 21.03 -3.63
CA ALA A 72 13.22 19.93 -4.59
C ALA A 72 14.20 20.19 -5.74
N SER A 73 14.36 21.45 -6.10
CA SER A 73 15.26 21.98 -7.11
C SER A 73 16.10 23.12 -6.52
N VAL A 74 17.02 23.69 -7.30
CA VAL A 74 17.83 24.84 -6.85
C VAL A 74 16.90 25.97 -6.37
N PRO A 75 17.14 26.57 -5.18
CA PRO A 75 16.34 27.68 -4.68
C PRO A 75 16.30 28.84 -5.68
N PRO A 76 15.19 29.61 -5.76
CA PRO A 76 15.10 30.71 -6.71
C PRO A 76 16.19 31.76 -6.44
N LYS A 77 16.87 32.19 -7.51
CA LYS A 77 17.76 33.36 -7.47
C LYS A 77 16.94 34.63 -7.21
N PHE A 78 17.58 35.65 -6.65
CA PHE A 78 16.99 36.98 -6.53
C PHE A 78 16.66 37.54 -7.93
N ASN A 79 15.51 38.20 -8.05
CA ASN A 79 14.99 38.74 -9.32
C ASN A 79 14.25 40.06 -9.08
N GLY A 80 14.86 40.95 -8.29
CA GLY A 80 14.28 42.23 -7.87
C GLY A 80 13.34 42.14 -6.66
N VAL A 81 13.04 43.31 -6.10
CA VAL A 81 12.09 43.50 -5.00
C VAL A 81 10.67 43.55 -5.57
N LEU A 82 9.79 42.66 -5.12
CA LEU A 82 8.39 42.65 -5.50
C LEU A 82 7.55 43.44 -4.49
N LEU A 83 7.25 44.69 -4.83
CA LEU A 83 6.38 45.55 -4.02
C LEU A 83 4.94 45.03 -4.01
N SER A 84 4.34 45.07 -2.82
CA SER A 84 2.93 44.76 -2.59
C SER A 84 2.11 46.04 -2.81
N GLN A 85 1.24 46.00 -3.81
CA GLN A 85 0.34 47.10 -4.17
C GLN A 85 -1.11 46.69 -3.82
N PRO A 86 -1.59 46.95 -2.59
CA PRO A 86 -3.01 46.87 -2.28
C PRO A 86 -3.77 48.03 -2.98
N ARG A 87 -5.10 47.98 -2.94
CA ARG A 87 -5.94 49.15 -3.26
C ARG A 87 -5.74 50.24 -2.20
N GLU A 88 -6.01 51.49 -2.53
CA GLU A 88 -5.84 52.62 -1.60
C GLU A 88 -6.62 52.41 -0.29
N GLU A 89 -7.90 52.04 -0.36
CA GLU A 89 -8.75 51.65 0.78
C GLU A 89 -8.19 50.47 1.61
N GLU A 90 -7.34 49.64 1.01
CA GLU A 90 -6.78 48.42 1.61
C GLU A 90 -5.38 48.65 2.22
N ALA A 91 -4.70 49.73 1.83
CA ALA A 91 -3.37 50.09 2.33
C ALA A 91 -3.30 50.29 3.86
N PRO A 92 -4.17 51.11 4.51
CA PRO A 92 -4.10 51.30 5.97
C PRO A 92 -4.46 50.01 6.74
N ILE A 93 -5.36 49.19 6.19
CA ILE A 93 -5.71 47.89 6.77
C ILE A 93 -4.51 46.93 6.70
N LEU A 94 -3.77 46.93 5.58
CA LEU A 94 -2.58 46.10 5.42
C LEU A 94 -1.44 46.55 6.33
N GLN A 95 -1.24 47.87 6.48
CA GLN A 95 -0.26 48.43 7.40
C GLN A 95 -0.52 48.01 8.85
N LYS A 96 -1.76 48.14 9.33
CA LYS A 96 -2.15 47.71 10.69
C LYS A 96 -1.97 46.20 10.94
N GLU A 97 -2.23 45.36 9.94
CA GLU A 97 -1.97 43.91 10.04
C GLU A 97 -0.46 43.58 9.96
N ILE A 98 0.37 44.39 9.27
CA ILE A 98 1.85 44.28 9.29
C ILE A 98 2.39 44.65 10.67
N GLU A 99 1.93 45.75 11.26
CA GLU A 99 2.28 46.16 12.62
C GLU A 99 1.94 45.06 13.63
N SER A 100 0.70 44.55 13.62
CA SER A 100 0.30 43.44 14.49
C SER A 100 1.14 42.17 14.32
N LEU A 101 1.71 41.91 13.12
CA LEU A 101 2.62 40.78 12.90
C LEU A 101 4.05 41.05 13.39
N LYS A 102 4.50 42.31 13.41
CA LYS A 102 5.77 42.71 14.05
C LYS A 102 5.66 42.59 15.57
N ASP A 103 4.56 43.05 16.16
CA ASP A 103 4.31 43.01 17.60
C ASP A 103 4.28 41.55 18.12
N LYS A 104 3.75 40.63 17.31
CA LYS A 104 3.78 39.18 17.56
C LYS A 104 5.14 38.52 17.29
N GLY A 105 6.16 39.28 16.86
CA GLY A 105 7.47 38.76 16.46
C GLY A 105 7.45 37.84 15.24
N ALA A 106 6.35 37.76 14.49
CA ALA A 106 6.14 36.81 13.39
C ALA A 106 6.80 37.26 12.06
N ILE A 107 7.04 38.57 11.94
CA ILE A 107 7.83 39.19 10.87
C ILE A 107 8.83 40.18 11.46
N ARG A 108 9.91 40.46 10.74
CA ARG A 108 10.84 41.56 11.06
C ARG A 108 11.16 42.40 9.83
N ILE A 109 11.60 43.64 10.05
CA ILE A 109 12.17 44.46 8.98
C ILE A 109 13.50 43.82 8.55
N VAL A 110 13.75 43.82 7.24
CA VAL A 110 15.04 43.39 6.66
C VAL A 110 15.97 44.60 6.57
N PRO A 111 17.20 44.51 7.08
CA PRO A 111 18.21 45.56 6.92
C PRO A 111 18.46 45.94 5.45
N VAL A 112 18.81 47.20 5.19
CA VAL A 112 18.86 47.78 3.84
C VAL A 112 19.86 47.05 2.94
N GLU A 113 21.03 46.70 3.47
CA GLU A 113 22.09 45.96 2.81
C GLU A 113 21.64 44.53 2.39
N HIS A 114 20.62 43.99 3.05
CA HIS A 114 20.05 42.68 2.74
C HIS A 114 18.85 42.72 1.77
N CYS A 115 18.29 43.91 1.46
CA CYS A 115 17.11 44.07 0.60
C CYS A 115 17.34 43.66 -0.88
N GLN A 116 18.58 43.59 -1.35
CA GLN A 116 18.91 43.12 -2.70
C GLN A 116 19.14 41.60 -2.78
N THR A 117 18.60 40.83 -1.83
CA THR A 117 18.79 39.37 -1.74
C THR A 117 17.50 38.62 -1.40
N GLY A 118 17.48 37.30 -1.65
CA GLY A 118 16.38 36.42 -1.25
C GLY A 118 15.26 36.32 -2.29
N PHE A 119 14.04 36.06 -1.83
CA PHE A 119 12.87 35.83 -2.68
C PHE A 119 11.65 36.59 -2.16
N TYR A 120 11.06 37.43 -3.03
CA TYR A 120 9.96 38.31 -2.70
C TYR A 120 8.63 37.78 -3.23
N SER A 121 7.63 37.71 -2.35
CA SER A 121 6.24 37.36 -2.66
C SER A 121 5.31 38.55 -2.42
N ARG A 122 4.23 38.65 -3.20
CA ARG A 122 3.19 39.68 -2.98
C ARG A 122 2.45 39.43 -1.67
N TYR A 123 2.21 40.48 -0.91
CA TYR A 123 1.39 40.47 0.29
C TYR A 123 0.07 41.20 0.03
N PHE A 124 -1.07 40.59 0.34
CA PHE A 124 -2.39 41.16 0.00
C PHE A 124 -3.49 40.67 0.94
N LEU A 125 -4.60 41.39 0.98
CA LEU A 125 -5.72 41.09 1.88
C LEU A 125 -6.79 40.20 1.24
N VAL A 126 -7.38 39.31 2.05
CA VAL A 126 -8.55 38.48 1.69
C VAL A 126 -9.63 38.63 2.78
N PRO A 127 -10.92 38.79 2.44
CA PRO A 127 -11.98 38.89 3.46
C PRO A 127 -12.02 37.70 4.42
N LYS A 128 -12.08 37.96 5.73
CA LYS A 128 -12.36 36.96 6.78
C LYS A 128 -13.86 36.65 6.79
N LYS A 129 -14.24 35.44 7.26
CA LYS A 129 -15.65 35.16 7.60
C LYS A 129 -15.92 35.73 8.98
N GLY A 130 -16.97 36.54 9.14
CA GLY A 130 -17.27 37.26 10.39
C GLY A 130 -16.79 38.73 10.41
N GLY A 131 -16.34 39.28 9.28
CA GLY A 131 -15.84 40.66 9.19
C GLY A 131 -14.31 40.75 9.25
N GLY A 132 -13.77 41.91 8.84
CA GLY A 132 -12.33 42.13 8.71
C GLY A 132 -11.67 41.41 7.52
N ARG A 133 -10.35 41.57 7.40
CA ARG A 133 -9.52 40.98 6.32
C ARG A 133 -8.36 40.19 6.91
N ARG A 134 -7.86 39.18 6.19
CA ARG A 134 -6.69 38.36 6.56
C ARG A 134 -5.58 38.63 5.55
N PRO A 135 -4.37 38.95 5.98
CA PRO A 135 -3.25 39.14 5.07
C PRO A 135 -2.70 37.78 4.62
N ILE A 136 -2.30 37.69 3.34
CA ILE A 136 -1.86 36.47 2.67
C ILE A 136 -0.59 36.78 1.88
N MET A 137 0.45 35.98 2.08
CA MET A 137 1.65 35.99 1.25
C MET A 137 1.48 35.02 0.07
N ASP A 138 1.65 35.50 -1.16
CA ASP A 138 1.53 34.67 -2.36
C ASP A 138 2.77 33.81 -2.60
N LEU A 139 2.86 32.71 -1.85
CA LEU A 139 3.94 31.73 -1.97
C LEU A 139 3.75 30.75 -3.14
N ARG A 140 2.80 30.97 -4.07
CA ARG A 140 2.59 30.07 -5.23
C ARG A 140 3.82 29.92 -6.11
N ALA A 141 4.64 30.95 -6.22
CA ALA A 141 5.90 30.91 -6.97
C ALA A 141 6.98 30.11 -6.23
N LEU A 142 7.23 30.40 -4.94
CA LEU A 142 8.17 29.66 -4.09
C LEU A 142 7.81 28.17 -4.00
N ASN A 143 6.53 27.85 -3.84
CA ASN A 143 6.02 26.49 -3.70
C ASN A 143 6.34 25.57 -4.90
N LYS A 144 6.71 26.11 -6.08
CA LYS A 144 7.19 25.32 -7.22
C LYS A 144 8.57 24.69 -6.98
N TYR A 145 9.39 25.31 -6.14
CA TYR A 145 10.74 24.85 -5.80
C TYR A 145 10.77 23.98 -4.53
N MET A 146 9.66 23.93 -3.78
CA MET A 146 9.56 23.16 -2.53
C MET A 146 9.34 21.67 -2.80
N ARG A 147 9.89 20.80 -1.95
CA ARG A 147 9.55 19.37 -1.97
C ARG A 147 8.06 19.18 -1.69
N THR A 148 7.46 18.24 -2.40
CA THR A 148 6.08 17.79 -2.12
C THR A 148 6.16 16.48 -1.35
N TYR A 149 5.55 16.44 -0.17
CA TYR A 149 5.45 15.24 0.65
C TYR A 149 3.99 14.92 0.98
N THR A 150 3.64 13.64 0.95
CA THR A 150 2.38 13.17 1.53
C THR A 150 2.50 13.08 3.05
N PHE A 151 1.43 13.43 3.75
CA PHE A 151 1.26 13.27 5.19
C PHE A 151 -0.23 13.06 5.46
N ARG A 152 -0.58 12.56 6.65
CA ARG A 152 -1.98 12.35 7.05
C ARG A 152 -2.44 13.55 7.88
N MET A 153 -3.67 13.99 7.64
CA MET A 153 -4.42 14.90 8.50
C MET A 153 -5.72 14.23 8.90
N LEU A 154 -6.36 14.74 9.96
CA LEU A 154 -7.72 14.34 10.30
C LEU A 154 -8.65 14.65 9.12
N THR A 155 -9.42 13.64 8.72
CA THR A 155 -10.47 13.75 7.71
C THR A 155 -11.84 13.62 8.37
N HIS A 156 -12.90 14.13 7.73
CA HIS A 156 -14.27 13.90 8.22
C HIS A 156 -14.56 12.40 8.41
N ALA A 157 -14.13 11.53 7.49
CA ALA A 157 -14.35 10.08 7.61
C ALA A 157 -13.64 9.44 8.82
N THR A 158 -12.47 9.93 9.21
CA THR A 158 -11.78 9.49 10.44
C THR A 158 -12.40 10.12 11.70
N LEU A 159 -12.87 11.37 11.63
CA LEU A 159 -13.58 12.04 12.72
C LEU A 159 -14.91 11.35 13.05
N LEU A 160 -15.72 10.98 12.05
CA LEU A 160 -16.97 10.26 12.30
C LEU A 160 -16.73 8.90 12.97
N ARG A 161 -15.60 8.24 12.66
CA ARG A 161 -15.20 6.96 13.27
C ARG A 161 -14.53 7.10 14.65
N PHE A 162 -14.05 8.30 14.99
CA PHE A 162 -13.42 8.60 16.27
C PHE A 162 -14.46 8.76 17.39
N VAL A 163 -15.66 9.27 17.06
CA VAL A 163 -16.76 9.50 18.01
C VAL A 163 -17.48 8.20 18.38
N ARG A 164 -17.72 8.01 19.67
CA ARG A 164 -18.54 6.96 20.28
C ARG A 164 -19.88 7.55 20.74
N GLN A 165 -20.88 6.70 20.92
CA GLN A 165 -22.20 7.13 21.40
C GLN A 165 -22.08 7.56 22.86
N GLY A 166 -22.76 8.64 23.23
CA GLY A 166 -22.69 9.24 24.58
C GLY A 166 -21.44 10.08 24.88
N ASP A 167 -20.42 10.12 24.01
CA ASP A 167 -19.21 10.93 24.18
C ASP A 167 -19.52 12.40 24.57
N TRP A 168 -18.79 12.91 25.55
CA TRP A 168 -18.70 14.33 25.85
C TRP A 168 -17.52 14.94 25.09
N PHE A 169 -17.66 16.21 24.69
CA PHE A 169 -16.68 16.93 23.87
C PHE A 169 -16.26 18.26 24.50
N VAL A 170 -14.98 18.58 24.30
CA VAL A 170 -14.36 19.89 24.53
C VAL A 170 -13.54 20.22 23.28
N SER A 171 -13.59 21.48 22.83
CA SER A 171 -12.79 21.94 21.69
C SER A 171 -11.84 23.06 22.09
N ILE A 172 -10.57 22.95 21.67
CA ILE A 172 -9.50 23.91 21.97
C ILE A 172 -9.02 24.50 20.64
N ASP A 173 -8.85 25.83 20.59
CA ASP A 173 -8.30 26.57 19.45
C ASP A 173 -6.88 27.05 19.82
N LEU A 174 -5.88 26.77 18.98
CA LEU A 174 -4.51 27.27 19.18
C LEU A 174 -4.35 28.68 18.59
N LYS A 175 -3.95 29.65 19.42
CA LYS A 175 -3.75 31.04 19.00
C LYS A 175 -2.58 31.12 18.03
N ASP A 176 -2.83 31.66 16.83
CA ASP A 176 -1.81 31.85 15.79
C ASP A 176 -0.99 30.56 15.46
N ALA A 177 -1.63 29.37 15.53
CA ALA A 177 -1.02 28.03 15.48
C ALA A 177 0.35 27.89 14.78
N TYR A 178 0.51 28.23 13.50
CA TYR A 178 1.81 28.07 12.80
C TYR A 178 2.94 28.93 13.38
N PHE A 179 2.65 30.08 13.98
CA PHE A 179 3.67 31.02 14.46
C PHE A 179 4.47 30.49 15.67
N HIS A 180 4.00 29.43 16.33
CA HIS A 180 4.79 28.70 17.32
C HIS A 180 6.07 28.07 16.74
N ILE A 181 6.11 27.79 15.42
CA ILE A 181 7.25 27.13 14.78
C ILE A 181 8.15 28.16 14.08
N PRO A 182 9.40 28.38 14.54
CA PRO A 182 10.32 29.29 13.87
C PRO A 182 10.75 28.79 12.49
N ILE A 183 11.21 29.72 11.64
CA ILE A 183 11.96 29.44 10.41
C ILE A 183 13.45 29.61 10.70
N TYR A 184 14.25 28.65 10.22
CA TYR A 184 15.71 28.66 10.32
C TYR A 184 16.26 29.99 9.78
N PRO A 185 17.04 30.79 10.55
CA PRO A 185 17.30 32.19 10.20
C PRO A 185 17.87 32.42 8.79
N PRO A 186 18.86 31.64 8.28
CA PRO A 186 19.36 31.77 6.91
C PRO A 186 18.34 31.48 5.79
N HIS A 187 17.19 30.87 6.10
CA HIS A 187 16.12 30.57 5.15
C HIS A 187 14.98 31.61 5.18
N ARG A 188 14.96 32.55 6.16
CA ARG A 188 13.95 33.64 6.23
C ARG A 188 13.96 34.52 4.99
N LYS A 189 15.13 34.66 4.34
CA LYS A 189 15.30 35.36 3.06
C LYS A 189 14.42 34.86 1.92
N TYR A 190 13.89 33.63 1.99
CA TYR A 190 12.97 33.10 0.97
C TYR A 190 11.49 33.46 1.23
N LEU A 191 11.19 34.11 2.35
CA LEU A 191 9.85 34.43 2.84
C LEU A 191 9.71 35.95 3.02
N ARG A 192 10.21 36.72 2.04
CA ARG A 192 10.17 38.19 2.03
C ARG A 192 8.95 38.73 1.32
N PHE A 193 8.53 39.90 1.74
CA PHE A 193 7.61 40.77 1.00
C PHE A 193 8.01 42.22 1.23
N ALA A 194 7.67 43.12 0.31
CA ALA A 194 7.88 44.55 0.49
C ALA A 194 6.54 45.31 0.42
N PHE A 195 6.40 46.37 1.20
CA PHE A 195 5.24 47.25 1.25
C PHE A 195 5.69 48.67 1.61
N GLN A 196 5.19 49.68 0.88
CA GLN A 196 5.55 51.10 1.06
C GLN A 196 7.08 51.35 1.18
N GLY A 197 7.88 50.72 0.31
CA GLY A 197 9.35 50.83 0.31
C GLY A 197 10.07 49.99 1.37
N VAL A 198 9.39 49.54 2.43
CA VAL A 198 9.98 48.72 3.50
C VAL A 198 9.93 47.23 3.14
N THR A 199 11.04 46.51 3.35
CA THR A 199 11.09 45.05 3.24
C THR A 199 10.86 44.39 4.60
N TYR A 200 10.04 43.33 4.60
CA TYR A 200 9.80 42.46 5.73
C TYR A 200 10.14 41.00 5.40
N GLU A 201 10.56 40.21 6.39
CA GLU A 201 10.70 38.75 6.28
C GLU A 201 10.01 38.01 7.42
N TYR A 202 9.43 36.86 7.13
CA TYR A 202 8.85 35.98 8.15
C TYR A 202 9.95 35.30 8.98
N THR A 203 9.82 35.41 10.31
CA THR A 203 10.66 34.75 11.30
C THR A 203 10.14 33.36 11.68
N VAL A 204 8.82 33.16 11.53
CA VAL A 204 8.04 31.97 11.88
C VAL A 204 7.31 31.39 10.67
N LEU A 205 6.76 30.19 10.81
CA LEU A 205 6.15 29.42 9.73
C LEU A 205 4.91 30.12 9.15
N PRO A 206 4.92 30.58 7.87
CA PRO A 206 3.82 31.37 7.33
C PRO A 206 2.67 30.51 6.81
N PHE A 207 1.47 31.09 6.77
CA PHE A 207 0.37 30.59 5.96
C PHE A 207 0.70 30.68 4.47
N GLY A 208 0.30 29.67 3.70
CA GLY A 208 0.49 29.61 2.24
C GLY A 208 1.73 28.84 1.76
N LEU A 209 2.70 28.57 2.64
CA LEU A 209 3.83 27.69 2.32
C LEU A 209 3.33 26.23 2.29
N SER A 210 3.66 25.51 1.22
CA SER A 210 3.14 24.15 0.95
C SER A 210 3.47 23.12 2.03
N LEU A 211 4.58 23.33 2.76
CA LEU A 211 5.05 22.42 3.81
C LEU A 211 4.60 22.81 5.24
N SER A 212 4.06 24.01 5.47
CA SER A 212 3.62 24.41 6.82
C SER A 212 2.67 23.41 7.49
N PRO A 213 1.61 22.91 6.81
CA PRO A 213 0.69 21.95 7.43
C PRO A 213 1.39 20.65 7.87
N ARG A 214 2.36 20.15 7.08
CA ARG A 214 3.12 18.93 7.40
C ARG A 214 4.06 19.14 8.58
N VAL A 215 4.78 20.27 8.58
CA VAL A 215 5.73 20.62 9.64
C VAL A 215 4.99 20.74 10.97
N PHE A 216 3.89 21.50 10.97
CA PHE A 216 3.05 21.69 12.14
C PHE A 216 2.49 20.38 12.68
N VAL A 217 1.85 19.55 11.83
CA VAL A 217 1.31 18.25 12.24
C VAL A 217 2.40 17.29 12.75
N LYS A 218 3.63 17.29 12.19
CA LYS A 218 4.73 16.46 12.71
C LYS A 218 5.19 16.92 14.11
N CYS A 219 5.09 18.22 14.42
CA CYS A 219 5.45 18.74 15.74
C CYS A 219 4.31 18.55 16.76
N THR A 220 3.06 18.79 16.40
CA THR A 220 1.92 18.63 17.33
C THR A 220 1.61 17.17 17.64
N GLU A 221 1.71 16.24 16.67
CA GLU A 221 1.57 14.80 16.96
C GLU A 221 2.68 14.29 17.89
N ALA A 222 3.88 14.88 17.86
CA ALA A 222 4.94 14.58 18.84
C ALA A 222 4.63 15.17 20.23
N ALA A 223 4.14 16.43 20.28
CA ALA A 223 3.74 17.09 21.52
C ALA A 223 2.66 16.30 22.30
N ILE A 224 1.65 15.76 21.60
CA ILE A 224 0.55 15.03 22.25
C ILE A 224 0.74 13.51 22.35
N ALA A 225 1.86 12.96 21.87
CA ALA A 225 2.11 11.52 21.93
C ALA A 225 2.03 10.97 23.37
N PRO A 226 2.60 11.60 24.42
CA PRO A 226 2.49 11.12 25.79
C PRO A 226 1.03 11.03 26.28
N LEU A 227 0.22 12.07 26.00
CA LEU A 227 -1.19 12.11 26.38
C LEU A 227 -2.01 11.01 25.70
N ARG A 228 -1.73 10.73 24.42
CA ARG A 228 -2.37 9.60 23.72
C ARG A 228 -1.92 8.24 24.28
N HIS A 229 -0.67 8.11 24.72
CA HIS A 229 -0.20 6.89 25.42
C HIS A 229 -0.89 6.69 26.78
N GLN A 230 -1.25 7.77 27.48
CA GLN A 230 -2.09 7.76 28.68
C GLN A 230 -3.59 7.52 28.39
N GLY A 231 -3.99 7.37 27.12
CA GLY A 231 -5.36 7.05 26.72
C GLY A 231 -6.24 8.25 26.34
N LEU A 232 -5.73 9.48 26.35
CA LEU A 232 -6.53 10.66 25.96
C LEU A 232 -6.92 10.58 24.47
N ARG A 233 -8.22 10.66 24.21
CA ARG A 233 -8.77 10.60 22.85
C ARG A 233 -8.80 11.99 22.23
N LEU A 234 -7.77 12.26 21.42
CA LEU A 234 -7.53 13.55 20.75
C LEU A 234 -7.68 13.46 19.23
N ALA A 235 -8.53 14.31 18.66
CA ALA A 235 -8.70 14.51 17.23
C ALA A 235 -8.27 15.94 16.84
N MET A 236 -7.09 16.08 16.23
CA MET A 236 -6.50 17.38 15.87
C MET A 236 -6.67 17.71 14.38
N TYR A 237 -6.98 18.96 14.08
CA TYR A 237 -6.98 19.54 12.73
C TYR A 237 -6.32 20.92 12.75
N ILE A 238 -4.99 20.95 12.67
CA ILE A 238 -4.19 22.18 12.69
C ILE A 238 -4.47 22.98 13.98
N ASP A 239 -5.22 24.07 13.89
CA ASP A 239 -5.64 24.95 14.98
C ASP A 239 -6.83 24.41 15.78
N ASP A 240 -7.77 23.74 15.11
CA ASP A 240 -8.98 23.13 15.70
C ASP A 240 -8.65 21.77 16.38
N TRP A 241 -8.72 21.67 17.71
CA TRP A 241 -8.48 20.42 18.47
C TRP A 241 -9.76 19.97 19.18
N LEU A 242 -10.07 18.67 19.13
CA LEU A 242 -11.23 18.06 19.78
C LEU A 242 -10.79 16.94 20.73
N LEU A 243 -11.19 17.06 21.99
CA LEU A 243 -11.03 16.05 23.02
C LEU A 243 -12.38 15.34 23.26
N ALA A 244 -12.36 14.03 23.51
CA ALA A 244 -13.57 13.24 23.79
C ALA A 244 -13.38 12.25 24.94
N ALA A 245 -14.39 12.14 25.82
CA ALA A 245 -14.42 11.17 26.93
C ALA A 245 -15.86 10.69 27.19
N HIS A 246 -16.03 9.62 27.96
CA HIS A 246 -17.36 9.01 28.17
C HIS A 246 -18.15 9.69 29.31
N SER A 247 -17.47 10.34 30.25
CA SER A 247 -18.09 11.15 31.32
C SER A 247 -17.62 12.61 31.28
N PRO A 248 -18.43 13.57 31.74
CA PRO A 248 -18.04 14.97 31.77
C PRO A 248 -16.95 15.26 32.83
N GLN A 249 -16.88 14.49 33.91
CA GLN A 249 -15.81 14.59 34.93
C GLN A 249 -14.45 14.21 34.32
N GLN A 250 -14.34 13.01 33.74
CA GLN A 250 -13.13 12.56 33.05
C GLN A 250 -12.72 13.54 31.94
N LEU A 251 -13.69 14.16 31.25
CA LEU A 251 -13.37 15.14 30.23
C LEU A 251 -12.73 16.42 30.80
N ARG A 252 -13.15 16.89 31.98
CA ARG A 252 -12.53 18.04 32.66
C ARG A 252 -11.10 17.72 33.06
N GLU A 253 -10.88 16.60 33.74
CA GLU A 253 -9.56 16.09 34.13
C GLU A 253 -8.62 15.99 32.90
N HIS A 254 -9.08 15.36 31.82
CA HIS A 254 -8.32 15.26 30.57
C HIS A 254 -8.10 16.62 29.89
N THR A 255 -9.00 17.59 30.06
CA THR A 255 -8.87 18.95 29.53
C THR A 255 -7.82 19.73 30.29
N GLU A 256 -7.87 19.70 31.63
CA GLU A 256 -6.88 20.34 32.50
C GLU A 256 -5.48 19.78 32.26
N LEU A 257 -5.33 18.46 32.22
CA LEU A 257 -4.08 17.77 31.86
C LEU A 257 -3.54 18.24 30.49
N LEU A 258 -4.41 18.32 29.49
CA LEU A 258 -4.04 18.74 28.13
C LEU A 258 -3.63 20.22 28.06
N LEU A 259 -4.36 21.11 28.74
CA LEU A 259 -4.06 22.54 28.78
C LEU A 259 -2.72 22.78 29.49
N ALA A 260 -2.53 22.19 30.67
CA ALA A 260 -1.28 22.27 31.42
C ALA A 260 -0.09 21.73 30.61
N HIS A 261 -0.26 20.57 29.96
CA HIS A 261 0.77 19.98 29.09
C HIS A 261 1.12 20.90 27.90
N LEU A 262 0.13 21.46 27.21
CA LEU A 262 0.36 22.37 26.09
C LEU A 262 1.05 23.66 26.51
N THR A 263 0.64 24.28 27.61
CA THR A 263 1.31 25.45 28.18
C THR A 263 2.75 25.11 28.61
N SER A 264 3.00 23.94 29.19
CA SER A 264 4.34 23.49 29.58
C SER A 264 5.31 23.31 28.40
N LEU A 265 4.78 23.15 27.18
CA LEU A 265 5.53 23.05 25.92
C LEU A 265 5.65 24.39 25.17
N GLY A 266 5.07 25.47 25.69
CA GLY A 266 5.08 26.80 25.07
C GLY A 266 3.98 27.04 24.03
N PHE A 267 2.91 26.24 23.99
CA PHE A 267 1.75 26.51 23.14
C PHE A 267 0.81 27.55 23.77
N THR A 268 0.35 28.50 22.96
CA THR A 268 -0.60 29.54 23.34
C THR A 268 -2.02 29.10 22.95
N ILE A 269 -2.86 28.91 23.97
CA ILE A 269 -4.29 28.59 23.80
C ILE A 269 -5.09 29.88 23.51
N ASN A 270 -6.08 29.79 22.65
CA ASN A 270 -7.05 30.85 22.41
C ASN A 270 -8.33 30.59 23.21
N TRP A 271 -8.39 31.14 24.42
CA TRP A 271 -9.47 30.92 25.37
C TRP A 271 -10.85 31.34 24.82
N GLU A 272 -10.94 32.48 24.12
CA GLU A 272 -12.20 33.01 23.57
C GLU A 272 -12.86 32.12 22.50
N LYS A 273 -12.04 31.38 21.73
CA LYS A 273 -12.55 30.45 20.70
C LYS A 273 -12.64 29.01 21.18
N SER A 274 -12.04 28.70 22.33
CA SER A 274 -12.11 27.38 22.94
C SER A 274 -13.45 27.20 23.65
N VAL A 275 -14.02 26.01 23.56
CA VAL A 275 -15.27 25.61 24.24
C VAL A 275 -14.90 24.53 25.24
N LEU A 276 -14.59 24.97 26.46
CA LEU A 276 -14.07 24.14 27.54
C LEU A 276 -15.16 23.51 28.43
N VAL A 277 -16.41 23.95 28.29
CA VAL A 277 -17.55 23.33 28.97
C VAL A 277 -17.89 22.02 28.27
N PRO A 278 -17.84 20.85 28.97
CA PRO A 278 -18.22 19.56 28.39
C PRO A 278 -19.63 19.59 27.77
N SER A 279 -19.74 19.16 26.51
CA SER A 279 -21.02 19.05 25.81
C SER A 279 -21.09 17.80 24.96
N GLN A 280 -22.24 17.12 24.92
CA GLN A 280 -22.50 16.01 23.99
C GLN A 280 -22.86 16.47 22.57
N THR A 281 -22.88 17.79 22.32
CA THR A 281 -23.01 18.39 20.98
C THR A 281 -21.89 19.41 20.73
N VAL A 282 -21.11 19.21 19.67
CA VAL A 282 -19.98 20.08 19.33
C VAL A 282 -19.98 20.46 17.85
N LYS A 283 -19.47 21.64 17.54
CA LYS A 283 -19.19 22.11 16.18
C LYS A 283 -17.70 21.93 15.90
N PHE A 284 -17.35 21.09 14.92
CA PHE A 284 -15.95 20.78 14.62
C PHE A 284 -15.71 20.58 13.12
N ILE A 285 -14.70 21.25 12.54
CA ILE A 285 -14.33 21.22 11.10
C ILE A 285 -15.56 21.41 10.18
N GLY A 286 -16.45 22.32 10.58
CA GLY A 286 -17.69 22.64 9.87
C GLY A 286 -18.74 21.52 9.86
N LEU A 287 -18.70 20.58 10.81
CA LEU A 287 -19.80 19.66 11.10
C LEU A 287 -20.39 19.97 12.47
N ARG A 288 -21.66 19.61 12.69
CA ARG A 288 -22.25 19.45 14.03
C ARG A 288 -22.24 17.97 14.36
N LEU A 289 -21.56 17.59 15.44
CA LEU A 289 -21.52 16.22 15.96
C LEU A 289 -22.42 16.17 17.20
N ASN A 290 -23.32 15.20 17.29
CA ASN A 290 -24.16 14.97 18.46
C ASN A 290 -24.06 13.49 18.85
N SER A 291 -23.48 13.20 20.02
CA SER A 291 -23.19 11.83 20.46
C SER A 291 -24.41 11.11 21.05
N VAL A 292 -25.45 11.84 21.49
CA VAL A 292 -26.71 11.28 22.02
C VAL A 292 -27.53 10.63 20.90
N THR A 293 -27.87 11.41 19.87
CA THR A 293 -28.56 10.94 18.66
C THR A 293 -27.62 10.16 17.72
N TYR A 294 -26.32 10.15 18.04
CA TYR A 294 -25.23 9.54 17.29
C TYR A 294 -25.15 9.96 15.81
N LYS A 295 -25.52 11.21 15.51
CA LYS A 295 -25.53 11.78 14.15
C LYS A 295 -24.50 12.89 13.96
N ALA A 296 -23.95 12.95 12.76
CA ALA A 296 -23.18 14.08 12.25
C ALA A 296 -23.95 14.80 11.15
N GLN A 297 -24.03 16.13 11.26
CA GLN A 297 -24.78 17.03 10.38
C GLN A 297 -23.86 18.15 9.85
N LEU A 298 -24.32 18.90 8.85
CA LEU A 298 -23.70 20.21 8.56
C LEU A 298 -23.91 21.18 9.73
N SER A 299 -22.95 22.06 9.97
CA SER A 299 -23.15 23.20 10.86
C SER A 299 -24.14 24.21 10.24
N VAL A 300 -24.84 24.97 11.08
CA VAL A 300 -25.91 25.91 10.66
C VAL A 300 -25.38 26.91 9.62
N GLU A 301 -24.19 27.47 9.84
CA GLU A 301 -23.58 28.47 8.95
C GLU A 301 -23.19 27.90 7.58
N ARG A 302 -22.97 26.58 7.50
CA ARG A 302 -22.77 25.89 6.22
C ARG A 302 -24.09 25.63 5.52
N ILE A 303 -25.17 25.34 6.26
CA ILE A 303 -26.51 25.22 5.68
C ILE A 303 -26.94 26.59 5.11
N GLU A 304 -26.76 27.68 5.86
CA GLU A 304 -27.02 29.06 5.41
C GLU A 304 -26.21 29.42 4.16
N ALA A 305 -24.88 29.20 4.19
CA ALA A 305 -24.02 29.47 3.04
C ALA A 305 -24.38 28.61 1.80
N PHE A 306 -24.95 27.43 2.01
CA PHE A 306 -25.47 26.55 0.96
C PHE A 306 -26.80 27.10 0.41
N SER A 307 -27.76 27.42 1.28
CA SER A 307 -29.07 27.98 0.95
C SER A 307 -28.94 29.31 0.21
N ALA A 308 -28.08 30.22 0.67
CA ALA A 308 -27.76 31.47 -0.01
C ALA A 308 -27.17 31.23 -1.42
N CYS A 309 -26.30 30.23 -1.57
CA CYS A 309 -25.76 29.86 -2.88
C CYS A 309 -26.79 29.15 -3.78
N LEU A 310 -27.76 28.41 -3.23
CA LEU A 310 -28.88 27.83 -3.98
C LEU A 310 -29.90 28.88 -4.42
N ALA A 311 -30.12 29.93 -3.62
CA ALA A 311 -31.10 30.97 -3.89
C ALA A 311 -30.86 31.72 -5.22
N THR A 312 -29.61 31.76 -5.71
CA THR A 312 -29.26 32.38 -7.00
C THR A 312 -29.70 31.54 -8.22
N PHE A 313 -29.94 30.23 -8.06
CA PHE A 313 -30.28 29.32 -9.17
C PHE A 313 -31.78 29.33 -9.49
N ARG A 314 -32.31 30.50 -9.89
CA ARG A 314 -33.70 30.68 -10.36
C ARG A 314 -33.78 30.38 -11.86
N ARG A 315 -34.89 29.79 -12.35
CA ARG A 315 -35.10 29.50 -13.78
C ARG A 315 -34.95 30.80 -14.59
N GLY A 316 -34.17 30.78 -15.67
CA GLY A 316 -33.93 31.94 -16.52
C GLY A 316 -32.81 32.88 -16.05
N ALA A 317 -32.32 32.76 -14.81
CA ALA A 317 -31.21 33.59 -14.35
C ALA A 317 -29.90 33.29 -15.10
N LEU A 318 -29.11 34.33 -15.38
CA LEU A 318 -27.74 34.23 -15.89
C LEU A 318 -26.77 34.26 -14.71
N LEU A 319 -25.91 33.23 -14.59
CA LEU A 319 -24.93 33.13 -13.49
C LEU A 319 -23.53 32.95 -14.06
N HIS A 320 -22.50 33.53 -13.44
CA HIS A 320 -21.12 33.21 -13.77
C HIS A 320 -20.83 31.72 -13.53
N TYR A 321 -20.06 31.10 -14.42
CA TYR A 321 -19.66 29.69 -14.33
C TYR A 321 -18.96 29.35 -12.99
N ARG A 322 -18.24 30.31 -12.41
CA ARG A 322 -17.66 30.22 -11.04
C ARG A 322 -18.71 29.97 -9.95
N THR A 323 -19.94 30.45 -10.09
CA THR A 323 -21.04 30.19 -9.15
C THR A 323 -21.50 28.74 -9.22
N CYS A 324 -21.52 28.14 -10.41
CA CYS A 324 -21.77 26.70 -10.58
C CYS A 324 -20.70 25.85 -9.88
N HIS A 325 -19.43 26.21 -10.04
CA HIS A 325 -18.31 25.57 -9.34
C HIS A 325 -18.31 25.82 -7.82
N ARG A 326 -18.78 26.98 -7.36
CA ARG A 326 -19.01 27.26 -5.92
C ARG A 326 -20.05 26.29 -5.35
N LEU A 327 -21.18 26.11 -6.03
CA LEU A 327 -22.22 25.17 -5.58
C LEU A 327 -21.74 23.71 -5.62
N LEU A 328 -21.03 23.28 -6.68
CA LEU A 328 -20.40 21.96 -6.71
C LEU A 328 -19.38 21.75 -5.58
N GLY A 329 -18.62 22.79 -5.21
CA GLY A 329 -17.70 22.77 -4.08
C GLY A 329 -18.44 22.61 -2.74
N LEU A 330 -19.54 23.34 -2.55
CA LEU A 330 -20.40 23.21 -1.37
C LEU A 330 -21.00 21.81 -1.28
N MET A 331 -21.60 21.29 -2.36
CA MET A 331 -22.08 19.90 -2.47
C MET A 331 -20.99 18.90 -2.11
N ALA A 332 -19.83 18.97 -2.78
CA ALA A 332 -18.69 18.08 -2.57
C ALA A 332 -18.20 18.08 -1.11
N SER A 333 -18.20 19.24 -0.45
CA SER A 333 -17.80 19.39 0.94
C SER A 333 -18.81 18.84 1.96
N ALA A 334 -20.06 18.59 1.53
CA ALA A 334 -21.15 18.11 2.37
C ALA A 334 -21.45 16.60 2.22
N LEU A 335 -20.91 15.94 1.18
CA LEU A 335 -21.19 14.54 0.84
C LEU A 335 -20.91 13.51 1.95
N VAL A 336 -20.15 13.89 2.98
CA VAL A 336 -19.82 13.02 4.12
C VAL A 336 -20.92 13.00 5.19
N VAL A 337 -21.83 13.98 5.20
CA VAL A 337 -22.95 14.09 6.16
C VAL A 337 -24.33 14.27 5.52
N ILE A 338 -24.44 14.18 4.19
CA ILE A 338 -25.73 14.19 3.47
C ILE A 338 -26.01 12.78 2.94
N PRO A 339 -27.08 12.11 3.42
CA PRO A 339 -27.55 10.83 2.89
C PRO A 339 -27.73 10.91 1.36
N LEU A 340 -27.15 9.94 0.66
CA LEU A 340 -27.11 9.88 -0.80
C LEU A 340 -26.66 11.17 -1.51
N GLY A 341 -25.95 12.09 -0.83
CA GLY A 341 -25.64 13.41 -1.38
C GLY A 341 -24.86 13.35 -2.70
N ARG A 342 -24.07 12.29 -2.94
CA ARG A 342 -23.31 12.16 -4.19
C ARG A 342 -24.21 11.69 -5.34
N LEU A 343 -25.23 10.88 -5.07
CA LEU A 343 -26.29 10.52 -6.02
C LEU A 343 -27.00 11.79 -6.51
N TYR A 344 -27.55 12.57 -5.57
CA TYR A 344 -28.29 13.80 -5.87
C TYR A 344 -27.42 14.93 -6.43
N MET A 345 -26.09 14.87 -6.28
CA MET A 345 -25.16 15.80 -6.95
C MET A 345 -25.00 15.49 -8.44
N ARG A 346 -25.18 14.23 -8.88
CA ARG A 346 -24.88 13.81 -10.27
C ARG A 346 -25.66 14.56 -11.35
N PRO A 347 -26.98 14.81 -11.23
CA PRO A 347 -27.72 15.52 -12.28
C PRO A 347 -27.22 16.96 -12.47
N PHE A 348 -26.93 17.67 -11.37
CA PHE A 348 -26.37 19.02 -11.44
C PHE A 348 -24.93 19.00 -11.99
N GLN A 349 -24.12 18.03 -11.56
CA GLN A 349 -22.77 17.85 -12.08
C GLN A 349 -22.77 17.61 -13.61
N LYS A 350 -23.68 16.77 -14.12
CA LYS A 350 -23.87 16.54 -15.56
C LYS A 350 -24.22 17.83 -16.30
N TRP A 351 -25.16 18.61 -15.77
CA TRP A 351 -25.56 19.90 -16.34
C TRP A 351 -24.37 20.88 -16.40
N VAL A 352 -23.55 21.00 -15.34
CA VAL A 352 -22.35 21.86 -15.35
C VAL A 352 -21.29 21.38 -16.35
N THR A 353 -21.15 20.07 -16.57
CA THR A 353 -20.20 19.52 -17.55
C THR A 353 -20.65 19.64 -19.00
N ALA A 354 -21.96 19.71 -19.27
CA ALA A 354 -22.51 19.81 -20.62
C ALA A 354 -22.16 21.12 -21.34
N PHE A 355 -21.68 22.15 -20.62
CA PHE A 355 -21.19 23.38 -21.23
C PHE A 355 -19.76 23.26 -21.81
N HIS A 356 -19.02 22.19 -21.51
CA HIS A 356 -17.63 21.97 -21.96
C HIS A 356 -16.64 23.11 -21.63
N LEU A 357 -16.91 23.91 -20.59
CA LEU A 357 -16.10 25.07 -20.20
C LEU A 357 -14.98 24.72 -19.21
N ASP A 358 -13.76 25.21 -19.47
CA ASP A 358 -12.68 25.20 -18.48
C ASP A 358 -13.02 26.07 -17.23
N PRO A 359 -12.92 25.55 -15.99
CA PRO A 359 -13.29 26.27 -14.77
C PRO A 359 -12.36 27.42 -14.36
N ALA A 360 -11.19 27.60 -14.99
CA ALA A 360 -10.27 28.70 -14.71
C ALA A 360 -10.42 29.82 -15.75
N ARG A 361 -10.33 29.48 -17.04
CA ARG A 361 -10.43 30.42 -18.17
C ARG A 361 -11.83 31.04 -18.26
N HIS A 362 -12.88 30.25 -18.08
CA HIS A 362 -14.27 30.71 -18.25
C HIS A 362 -14.97 31.06 -16.94
N ALA A 363 -14.23 31.35 -15.87
CA ALA A 363 -14.81 31.57 -14.53
C ALA A 363 -15.92 32.63 -14.51
N TYR A 364 -15.81 33.67 -15.33
CA TYR A 364 -16.77 34.78 -15.42
C TYR A 364 -17.75 34.65 -16.59
N LYS A 365 -17.65 33.62 -17.45
CA LYS A 365 -18.63 33.38 -18.52
C LYS A 365 -20.01 33.14 -17.91
N LEU A 366 -21.02 33.85 -18.40
CA LEU A 366 -22.40 33.67 -17.97
C LEU A 366 -22.98 32.37 -18.55
N VAL A 367 -23.75 31.64 -17.75
CA VAL A 367 -24.50 30.45 -18.16
C VAL A 367 -25.98 30.57 -17.70
N PRO A 368 -26.95 30.23 -18.56
CA PRO A 368 -28.37 30.34 -18.24
C PRO A 368 -28.86 29.16 -17.40
N VAL A 369 -29.57 29.44 -16.31
CA VAL A 369 -30.16 28.43 -15.43
C VAL A 369 -31.40 27.81 -16.08
N THR A 370 -31.21 26.65 -16.71
CA THR A 370 -32.27 25.93 -17.43
C THR A 370 -33.22 25.18 -16.50
N ALA A 371 -34.39 24.76 -17.02
CA ALA A 371 -35.33 23.91 -16.28
C ALA A 371 -34.71 22.58 -15.81
N ALA A 372 -33.75 22.03 -16.56
CA ALA A 372 -33.00 20.83 -16.17
C ALA A 372 -32.11 21.08 -14.93
N CYS A 373 -31.50 22.26 -14.84
CA CYS A 373 -30.74 22.69 -13.66
C CYS A 373 -31.63 22.79 -12.41
N VAL A 374 -32.78 23.47 -12.53
CA VAL A 374 -33.73 23.61 -11.40
C VAL A 374 -34.27 22.25 -10.95
N ARG A 375 -34.56 21.34 -11.90
CA ARG A 375 -34.95 19.94 -11.61
C ARG A 375 -33.86 19.18 -10.86
N ALA A 376 -32.61 19.30 -11.30
CA ALA A 376 -31.44 18.69 -10.65
C ALA A 376 -31.20 19.22 -9.22
N LEU A 377 -31.53 20.48 -8.96
CA LEU A 377 -31.38 21.10 -7.64
C LEU A 377 -32.58 20.88 -6.70
N ARG A 378 -33.70 20.30 -7.18
CA ARG A 378 -34.92 20.10 -6.36
C ARG A 378 -34.67 19.36 -5.03
N PRO A 379 -33.90 18.26 -4.95
CA PRO A 379 -33.64 17.59 -3.68
C PRO A 379 -32.91 18.50 -2.67
N TRP A 380 -31.93 19.27 -3.16
CA TRP A 380 -31.11 20.20 -2.38
C TRP A 380 -31.88 21.40 -1.83
N ARG A 381 -33.06 21.70 -2.38
CA ARG A 381 -33.97 22.76 -1.91
C ARG A 381 -34.99 22.27 -0.88
N ARG A 382 -35.11 20.96 -0.62
CA ARG A 382 -36.05 20.42 0.37
C ARG A 382 -35.60 20.77 1.78
N GLN A 383 -36.54 21.25 2.60
CA GLN A 383 -36.36 21.35 4.05
C GLN A 383 -35.95 19.98 4.61
N GLY A 384 -35.06 19.96 5.60
CA GLY A 384 -34.51 18.72 6.17
C GLY A 384 -33.38 18.06 5.37
N PHE A 385 -33.24 18.24 4.05
CA PHE A 385 -32.23 17.50 3.27
C PHE A 385 -30.78 17.84 3.66
N LEU A 386 -30.49 19.13 3.90
CA LEU A 386 -29.16 19.59 4.34
C LEU A 386 -28.89 19.32 5.83
N SER A 387 -29.93 19.06 6.63
CA SER A 387 -29.85 18.84 8.08
C SER A 387 -30.12 17.39 8.50
N ALA A 388 -30.43 16.47 7.58
CA ALA A 388 -30.72 15.07 7.89
C ALA A 388 -29.59 14.37 8.67
N GLY A 389 -28.36 14.61 8.26
CA GLY A 389 -27.17 14.00 8.86
C GLY A 389 -26.97 12.53 8.51
N VAL A 390 -25.89 11.95 9.01
CA VAL A 390 -25.57 10.52 8.91
C VAL A 390 -25.21 9.95 10.28
N PRO A 391 -25.44 8.65 10.54
CA PRO A 391 -24.92 8.00 11.73
C PRO A 391 -23.39 8.07 11.77
N MET A 392 -22.84 8.23 12.97
CA MET A 392 -21.40 8.20 13.23
C MET A 392 -20.89 6.76 13.46
N GLY A 393 -19.60 6.62 13.77
CA GLY A 393 -19.00 5.36 14.18
C GLY A 393 -18.37 4.52 13.07
N THR A 394 -18.00 3.29 13.45
CA THR A 394 -17.48 2.27 12.55
C THR A 394 -18.47 1.11 12.47
N VAL A 395 -18.96 0.81 11.27
CA VAL A 395 -19.77 -0.39 11.00
C VAL A 395 -18.92 -1.65 11.23
N ILE A 396 -19.22 -2.37 12.30
CA ILE A 396 -18.50 -3.56 12.81
C ILE A 396 -18.76 -4.83 12.00
N ALA A 397 -20.00 -5.05 11.56
CA ALA A 397 -20.43 -6.25 10.82
C ALA A 397 -21.05 -5.89 9.47
N ARG A 398 -20.92 -6.78 8.48
CA ARG A 398 -21.60 -6.67 7.17
C ARG A 398 -21.98 -8.04 6.63
N LYS A 399 -23.21 -8.19 6.13
CA LYS A 399 -23.63 -9.31 5.29
C LYS A 399 -22.90 -9.21 3.95
N VAL A 400 -22.25 -10.30 3.52
CA VAL A 400 -21.42 -10.31 2.30
C VAL A 400 -22.16 -11.03 1.18
N ILE A 401 -22.32 -10.36 0.05
CA ILE A 401 -22.88 -10.94 -1.18
C ILE A 401 -21.79 -10.89 -2.25
N THR A 402 -21.52 -12.02 -2.89
CA THR A 402 -20.52 -12.14 -3.96
C THR A 402 -21.23 -12.32 -5.29
N THR A 403 -20.85 -11.61 -6.34
CA THR A 403 -21.62 -11.50 -7.60
C THR A 403 -20.72 -11.50 -8.83
N ASP A 404 -21.25 -12.03 -9.93
CA ASP A 404 -20.58 -12.12 -11.23
C ASP A 404 -21.60 -12.09 -12.39
N ALA A 405 -21.18 -11.59 -13.55
CA ALA A 405 -21.95 -11.70 -14.79
C ALA A 405 -21.09 -12.14 -15.97
N SER A 406 -21.61 -13.06 -16.77
CA SER A 406 -21.10 -13.39 -18.09
C SER A 406 -22.01 -12.83 -19.19
N LEU A 407 -21.68 -13.06 -20.46
CA LEU A 407 -22.58 -12.78 -21.59
C LEU A 407 -23.77 -13.78 -21.67
N ARG A 408 -23.74 -14.89 -20.92
CA ARG A 408 -24.82 -15.89 -20.88
C ARG A 408 -25.81 -15.62 -19.76
N GLY A 409 -25.33 -15.27 -18.57
CA GLY A 409 -26.15 -15.11 -17.37
C GLY A 409 -25.42 -14.39 -16.24
N TRP A 410 -26.00 -14.47 -15.04
CA TRP A 410 -25.46 -13.91 -13.80
C TRP A 410 -25.54 -14.92 -12.66
N GLY A 411 -24.65 -14.74 -11.69
CA GLY A 411 -24.54 -15.58 -10.51
C GLY A 411 -24.25 -14.78 -9.26
N ALA A 412 -24.74 -15.24 -8.12
CA ALA A 412 -24.41 -14.66 -6.83
C ALA A 412 -24.47 -15.67 -5.69
N THR A 413 -23.66 -15.43 -4.65
CA THR A 413 -23.58 -16.26 -3.45
C THR A 413 -23.65 -15.41 -2.18
N HIS A 414 -24.35 -15.92 -1.16
CA HIS A 414 -24.53 -15.29 0.15
C HIS A 414 -24.70 -16.35 1.24
N GLU A 415 -23.75 -16.43 2.18
CA GLU A 415 -23.83 -17.34 3.35
C GLU A 415 -24.24 -18.78 2.97
N GLY A 416 -23.51 -19.37 2.03
CA GLY A 416 -23.77 -20.72 1.49
C GLY A 416 -24.88 -20.79 0.44
N ARG A 417 -25.83 -19.84 0.43
CA ARG A 417 -26.94 -19.80 -0.53
C ARG A 417 -26.50 -19.23 -1.88
N THR A 418 -27.08 -19.75 -2.95
CA THR A 418 -26.73 -19.40 -4.34
C THR A 418 -27.95 -18.99 -5.14
N VAL A 419 -27.78 -18.03 -6.05
CA VAL A 419 -28.78 -17.67 -7.07
C VAL A 419 -28.10 -17.45 -8.41
N SER A 420 -28.78 -17.83 -9.49
CA SER A 420 -28.32 -17.63 -10.87
C SER A 420 -29.48 -17.36 -11.80
N GLY A 421 -29.22 -16.74 -12.95
CA GLY A 421 -30.21 -16.59 -14.01
C GLY A 421 -29.60 -16.32 -15.38
N VAL A 422 -30.33 -16.65 -16.43
CA VAL A 422 -29.90 -16.47 -17.83
C VAL A 422 -30.35 -15.11 -18.35
N TRP A 423 -29.54 -14.47 -19.19
CA TRP A 423 -29.91 -13.21 -19.84
C TRP A 423 -30.88 -13.43 -21.01
N SER A 424 -31.93 -12.60 -21.09
CA SER A 424 -32.78 -12.52 -22.28
C SER A 424 -31.98 -12.08 -23.50
N SER A 425 -32.46 -12.39 -24.71
CA SER A 425 -31.75 -12.10 -25.97
C SER A 425 -31.35 -10.63 -26.11
N GLN A 426 -32.22 -9.71 -25.67
CA GLN A 426 -31.94 -8.26 -25.63
C GLN A 426 -30.84 -7.90 -24.62
N MET A 427 -30.81 -8.55 -23.45
CA MET A 427 -29.80 -8.27 -22.42
C MET A 427 -28.41 -8.76 -22.84
N ARG A 428 -28.28 -9.85 -23.59
CA ARG A 428 -26.98 -10.34 -24.08
C ARG A 428 -26.23 -9.34 -24.98
N LEU A 429 -26.95 -8.40 -25.59
CA LEU A 429 -26.37 -7.30 -26.39
C LEU A 429 -25.87 -6.13 -25.53
N CYS A 430 -26.16 -6.11 -24.23
CA CYS A 430 -25.71 -5.05 -23.33
C CYS A 430 -24.23 -5.20 -22.97
N HIS A 431 -23.52 -4.08 -22.85
CA HIS A 431 -22.11 -4.07 -22.47
C HIS A 431 -21.88 -4.76 -21.09
N ILE A 432 -20.84 -5.59 -20.97
CA ILE A 432 -20.56 -6.41 -19.77
C ILE A 432 -20.67 -5.66 -18.43
N ASN A 433 -20.04 -4.48 -18.27
CA ASN A 433 -20.19 -3.63 -17.07
C ASN A 433 -21.65 -3.32 -16.64
N TYR A 434 -22.61 -3.33 -17.57
CA TYR A 434 -24.04 -3.15 -17.27
C TYR A 434 -24.66 -4.44 -16.76
N LEU A 435 -24.33 -5.58 -17.37
CA LEU A 435 -24.74 -6.92 -16.91
C LEU A 435 -24.20 -7.20 -15.50
N GLU A 436 -22.96 -6.81 -15.23
CA GLU A 436 -22.29 -6.91 -13.93
C GLU A 436 -23.01 -6.09 -12.85
N LEU A 437 -23.35 -4.83 -13.14
CA LEU A 437 -24.13 -3.99 -12.24
C LEU A 437 -25.57 -4.53 -12.07
N ARG A 438 -26.11 -5.18 -13.10
CA ARG A 438 -27.45 -5.80 -13.08
C ARG A 438 -27.46 -7.10 -12.28
N ALA A 439 -26.39 -7.88 -12.31
CA ALA A 439 -26.20 -9.06 -11.45
C ALA A 439 -26.24 -8.66 -9.98
N VAL A 440 -25.56 -7.56 -9.59
CA VAL A 440 -25.68 -7.01 -8.23
C VAL A 440 -27.13 -6.65 -7.91
N TYR A 441 -27.82 -5.95 -8.80
CA TYR A 441 -29.23 -5.58 -8.59
C TYR A 441 -30.11 -6.81 -8.33
N LEU A 442 -30.01 -7.83 -9.18
CA LEU A 442 -30.82 -9.04 -9.05
C LEU A 442 -30.44 -9.87 -7.81
N ALA A 443 -29.16 -9.96 -7.47
CA ALA A 443 -28.67 -10.63 -6.27
C ALA A 443 -29.18 -9.99 -4.99
N LEU A 444 -29.11 -8.65 -4.87
CA LEU A 444 -29.63 -7.95 -3.68
C LEU A 444 -31.15 -8.10 -3.56
N HIS A 445 -31.89 -8.03 -4.67
CA HIS A 445 -33.35 -8.24 -4.66
C HIS A 445 -33.72 -9.66 -4.23
N HIS A 446 -33.01 -10.68 -4.72
CA HIS A 446 -33.27 -12.08 -4.35
C HIS A 446 -32.95 -12.34 -2.87
N PHE A 447 -31.78 -11.89 -2.39
CA PHE A 447 -31.38 -12.09 -1.00
C PHE A 447 -32.03 -11.10 -0.02
N LEU A 448 -32.94 -10.22 -0.46
CA LEU A 448 -33.59 -9.20 0.37
C LEU A 448 -34.12 -9.75 1.72
N PRO A 449 -34.81 -10.91 1.80
CA PRO A 449 -35.31 -11.43 3.07
C PRO A 449 -34.21 -11.69 4.13
N LEU A 450 -32.96 -11.89 3.71
CA LEU A 450 -31.82 -12.21 4.58
C LEU A 450 -30.94 -10.98 4.92
N ILE A 451 -31.07 -9.90 4.13
CA ILE A 451 -30.23 -8.69 4.24
C ILE A 451 -31.03 -7.42 4.57
N LYS A 452 -32.36 -7.50 4.65
CA LYS A 452 -33.21 -6.37 5.05
C LYS A 452 -32.78 -5.84 6.41
N GLY A 453 -32.59 -4.52 6.51
CA GLY A 453 -32.10 -3.89 7.74
C GLY A 453 -30.65 -4.24 8.11
N GLN A 454 -29.83 -4.74 7.18
CA GLN A 454 -28.41 -5.05 7.43
C GLN A 454 -27.47 -4.10 6.68
N HIS A 455 -26.22 -4.01 7.13
CA HIS A 455 -25.15 -3.42 6.33
C HIS A 455 -24.62 -4.45 5.33
N VAL A 456 -24.59 -4.14 4.04
CA VAL A 456 -24.24 -5.07 2.98
C VAL A 456 -22.92 -4.70 2.29
N LEU A 457 -22.07 -5.70 2.07
CA LEU A 457 -20.85 -5.61 1.27
C LEU A 457 -20.95 -6.51 0.03
N VAL A 458 -21.03 -5.90 -1.14
CA VAL A 458 -20.94 -6.57 -2.43
C VAL A 458 -19.47 -6.86 -2.78
N ARG A 459 -19.17 -8.09 -3.17
CA ARG A 459 -17.89 -8.53 -3.72
C ARG A 459 -18.07 -8.85 -5.20
N THR A 460 -17.23 -8.28 -6.05
CA THR A 460 -17.23 -8.47 -7.51
C THR A 460 -15.81 -8.19 -8.02
N ASP A 461 -15.38 -8.80 -9.11
CA ASP A 461 -14.14 -8.46 -9.79
C ASP A 461 -14.28 -7.24 -10.73
N ASN A 462 -15.52 -6.78 -10.96
CA ASN A 462 -15.77 -5.63 -11.79
C ASN A 462 -15.52 -4.30 -11.07
N THR A 463 -14.33 -3.72 -11.29
CA THR A 463 -13.98 -2.39 -10.76
C THR A 463 -14.93 -1.27 -11.17
N THR A 464 -15.64 -1.37 -12.29
CA THR A 464 -16.65 -0.38 -12.71
C THR A 464 -17.86 -0.43 -11.76
N VAL A 465 -18.35 -1.62 -11.43
CA VAL A 465 -19.45 -1.82 -10.47
C VAL A 465 -19.06 -1.28 -9.10
N VAL A 466 -17.86 -1.61 -8.61
CA VAL A 466 -17.31 -1.09 -7.34
C VAL A 466 -17.29 0.44 -7.33
N ALA A 467 -16.86 1.06 -8.43
CA ALA A 467 -16.84 2.51 -8.57
C ALA A 467 -18.25 3.11 -8.64
N TYR A 468 -19.20 2.51 -9.36
CA TYR A 468 -20.57 3.01 -9.51
C TYR A 468 -21.37 2.89 -8.20
N ILE A 469 -21.19 1.83 -7.41
CA ILE A 469 -21.83 1.70 -6.08
C ILE A 469 -21.19 2.69 -5.11
N ASN A 470 -19.88 2.60 -4.86
CA ASN A 470 -19.22 3.42 -3.83
C ASN A 470 -19.18 4.93 -4.16
N LYS A 471 -19.26 5.31 -5.44
CA LYS A 471 -19.31 6.73 -5.87
C LYS A 471 -20.70 7.17 -6.31
N GLN A 472 -21.74 6.43 -5.94
CA GLN A 472 -23.15 6.76 -6.19
C GLN A 472 -23.41 7.23 -7.63
N GLY A 473 -23.20 6.30 -8.55
CA GLY A 473 -23.29 6.48 -10.00
C GLY A 473 -22.08 7.17 -10.64
N GLY A 474 -22.09 7.19 -11.97
CA GLY A 474 -21.06 7.81 -12.81
C GLY A 474 -21.59 8.88 -13.76
N LEU A 475 -20.67 9.56 -14.45
CA LEU A 475 -20.98 10.60 -15.44
C LEU A 475 -20.85 10.13 -16.90
N ARG A 476 -20.12 9.03 -17.14
CA ARG A 476 -19.70 8.62 -18.50
C ARG A 476 -20.75 7.81 -19.27
N SER A 477 -21.43 6.86 -18.62
CA SER A 477 -22.49 6.05 -19.23
C SER A 477 -23.84 6.41 -18.62
N HIS A 478 -24.83 6.70 -19.49
CA HIS A 478 -26.20 6.99 -19.09
C HIS A 478 -26.89 5.74 -18.51
N GLN A 479 -26.81 4.61 -19.22
CA GLN A 479 -27.41 3.33 -18.81
C GLN A 479 -26.88 2.85 -17.46
N LEU A 480 -25.56 2.84 -17.25
CA LEU A 480 -24.97 2.47 -15.96
C LEU A 480 -25.39 3.43 -14.85
N HIS A 481 -25.53 4.73 -15.16
CA HIS A 481 -25.95 5.70 -14.17
C HIS A 481 -27.41 5.46 -13.75
N ALA A 482 -28.32 5.27 -14.71
CA ALA A 482 -29.72 4.97 -14.45
C ALA A 482 -29.88 3.70 -13.60
N LEU A 483 -29.21 2.61 -13.98
CA LEU A 483 -29.24 1.35 -13.21
C LEU A 483 -28.66 1.53 -11.80
N SER A 484 -27.51 2.23 -11.66
CA SER A 484 -26.94 2.51 -10.33
C SER A 484 -27.86 3.39 -9.47
N HIS A 485 -28.62 4.30 -10.08
CA HIS A 485 -29.51 5.20 -9.37
C HIS A 485 -30.70 4.43 -8.80
N SER A 486 -31.33 3.56 -9.60
CA SER A 486 -32.39 2.66 -9.12
C SER A 486 -31.88 1.70 -8.05
N LEU A 487 -30.70 1.09 -8.26
CA LEU A 487 -30.05 0.20 -7.29
C LEU A 487 -29.83 0.88 -5.93
N ILE A 488 -29.34 2.12 -5.93
CA ILE A 488 -28.98 2.84 -4.70
C ILE A 488 -30.22 3.33 -3.97
N LEU A 489 -31.23 3.86 -4.67
CA LEU A 489 -32.49 4.26 -4.03
C LEU A 489 -33.24 3.07 -3.44
N TRP A 490 -33.23 1.92 -4.13
CA TRP A 490 -33.79 0.69 -3.59
C TRP A 490 -32.99 0.21 -2.37
N ALA A 491 -31.64 0.24 -2.44
CA ALA A 491 -30.81 -0.17 -1.32
C ALA A 491 -31.00 0.72 -0.08
N ASP A 492 -31.18 2.03 -0.25
CA ASP A 492 -31.39 3.00 0.83
C ASP A 492 -32.71 2.79 1.58
N SER A 493 -33.76 2.30 0.90
CA SER A 493 -35.05 1.98 1.53
C SER A 493 -35.14 0.58 2.15
N HIS A 494 -34.13 -0.28 1.97
CA HIS A 494 -34.16 -1.67 2.44
C HIS A 494 -32.97 -2.08 3.34
N LEU A 495 -31.81 -1.41 3.24
CA LEU A 495 -30.54 -1.78 3.87
C LEU A 495 -29.99 -0.64 4.72
N LEU A 496 -29.26 -0.94 5.80
CA LEU A 496 -28.61 0.10 6.63
C LEU A 496 -27.41 0.76 5.94
N SER A 497 -26.74 0.05 5.03
CA SER A 497 -25.79 0.65 4.08
C SER A 497 -25.44 -0.33 2.97
N LEU A 498 -25.17 0.17 1.76
CA LEU A 498 -24.58 -0.61 0.68
C LEU A 498 -23.15 -0.14 0.37
N ARG A 499 -22.21 -1.08 0.31
CA ARG A 499 -20.83 -0.86 -0.18
C ARG A 499 -20.43 -1.98 -1.12
N ALA A 500 -19.44 -1.70 -1.97
CA ALA A 500 -18.83 -2.71 -2.83
C ALA A 500 -17.30 -2.77 -2.61
N THR A 501 -16.69 -3.93 -2.85
CA THR A 501 -15.24 -4.10 -2.89
C THR A 501 -14.83 -4.96 -4.07
N HIS A 502 -13.67 -4.66 -4.64
CA HIS A 502 -13.08 -5.49 -5.68
C HIS A 502 -12.53 -6.78 -5.06
N VAL A 503 -12.86 -7.91 -5.65
CA VAL A 503 -12.29 -9.24 -5.34
C VAL A 503 -11.73 -9.80 -6.64
N PRO A 504 -10.47 -10.26 -6.74
CA PRO A 504 -9.96 -10.81 -8.00
C PRO A 504 -10.81 -11.99 -8.48
N GLY A 505 -11.07 -12.14 -9.79
CA GLY A 505 -11.93 -13.22 -10.32
C GLY A 505 -11.57 -14.65 -9.86
N ILE A 506 -10.29 -14.92 -9.57
CA ILE A 506 -9.80 -16.21 -9.00
C ILE A 506 -10.34 -16.48 -7.58
N MET A 507 -10.89 -15.47 -6.91
CA MET A 507 -11.61 -15.53 -5.64
C MET A 507 -13.14 -15.37 -5.82
N ASN A 508 -13.63 -15.20 -7.05
CA ASN A 508 -15.05 -15.05 -7.42
C ASN A 508 -15.70 -16.35 -7.93
N ARG A 509 -14.99 -17.50 -7.84
CA ARG A 509 -15.34 -18.79 -8.48
C ARG A 509 -16.81 -19.19 -8.36
N GLY A 510 -17.40 -19.09 -7.17
CA GLY A 510 -18.79 -19.50 -6.94
C GLY A 510 -19.80 -18.68 -7.77
N ALA A 511 -19.59 -17.36 -7.86
CA ALA A 511 -20.45 -16.51 -8.65
C ALA A 511 -20.17 -16.64 -10.17
N ASP A 512 -18.89 -16.78 -10.57
CA ASP A 512 -18.48 -17.00 -11.98
C ASP A 512 -19.01 -18.32 -12.57
N LEU A 513 -19.03 -19.40 -11.78
CA LEU A 513 -19.64 -20.67 -12.20
C LEU A 513 -21.15 -20.49 -12.45
N LEU A 514 -21.85 -19.87 -11.49
CA LEU A 514 -23.28 -19.57 -11.58
C LEU A 514 -23.60 -18.63 -12.75
N SER A 515 -22.74 -17.66 -13.08
CA SER A 515 -22.96 -16.70 -14.17
C SER A 515 -22.83 -17.31 -15.57
N ARG A 516 -22.12 -18.43 -15.71
CA ARG A 516 -21.92 -19.16 -16.97
C ARG A 516 -22.98 -20.22 -17.24
N GLY A 517 -23.76 -20.56 -16.21
CA GLY A 517 -24.83 -21.56 -16.20
C GLY A 517 -24.43 -22.82 -15.42
N ILE A 518 -25.35 -23.32 -14.60
CA ILE A 518 -25.20 -24.62 -13.93
C ILE A 518 -25.17 -25.72 -15.01
N PRO A 519 -24.28 -26.72 -14.92
CA PRO A 519 -24.30 -27.89 -15.81
C PRO A 519 -25.69 -28.55 -15.84
N ARG A 520 -26.13 -29.01 -17.02
CA ARG A 520 -27.43 -29.69 -17.14
C ARG A 520 -27.42 -30.99 -16.35
N TYR A 521 -28.49 -31.21 -15.58
CA TYR A 521 -28.64 -32.35 -14.69
C TYR A 521 -28.90 -33.65 -15.47
N LYS A 522 -27.82 -34.31 -15.91
CA LYS A 522 -27.78 -35.78 -16.06
C LYS A 522 -26.87 -36.45 -15.03
N ASP A 523 -26.12 -35.66 -14.26
CA ASP A 523 -25.12 -36.14 -13.32
C ASP A 523 -25.53 -35.85 -11.86
N TRP A 524 -26.36 -36.76 -11.35
CA TRP A 524 -26.50 -37.23 -9.96
C TRP A 524 -26.90 -36.29 -8.78
N MET A 525 -27.95 -36.76 -8.08
CA MET A 525 -28.38 -36.45 -6.70
C MET A 525 -27.55 -37.27 -5.69
N LEU A 526 -27.54 -37.07 -4.36
CA LEU A 526 -28.49 -36.41 -3.43
C LEU A 526 -27.75 -35.94 -2.14
N HIS A 527 -28.45 -35.18 -1.28
CA HIS A 527 -28.10 -34.82 0.11
C HIS A 527 -28.19 -36.06 1.06
N ASN A 528 -27.67 -36.10 2.31
CA ASN A 528 -27.96 -35.21 3.46
C ASN A 528 -26.91 -35.39 4.60
N GLU A 529 -26.46 -34.31 5.25
CA GLU A 529 -26.74 -33.89 6.66
C GLU A 529 -26.01 -34.62 7.81
N GLY A 530 -25.49 -33.82 8.76
CA GLY A 530 -24.84 -34.25 10.00
C GLY A 530 -24.40 -33.03 10.83
N SER A 531 -24.98 -32.86 12.02
CA SER A 531 -24.84 -31.69 12.89
C SER A 531 -23.70 -31.82 13.92
N GLY A 532 -23.20 -30.68 14.42
CA GLY A 532 -22.28 -30.62 15.57
C GLY A 532 -21.94 -29.18 15.97
N GLU A 533 -22.10 -28.86 17.26
CA GLU A 533 -21.76 -27.55 17.84
C GLU A 533 -20.25 -27.42 18.11
N GLU A 534 -19.70 -26.20 18.17
CA GLU A 534 -18.39 -26.00 18.83
C GLU A 534 -18.23 -24.61 19.46
N THR A 535 -17.50 -24.57 20.58
CA THR A 535 -17.44 -23.46 21.54
C THR A 535 -16.23 -22.54 21.35
N LEU A 536 -16.29 -21.31 21.87
CA LEU A 536 -15.26 -20.27 21.73
C LEU A 536 -14.01 -20.52 22.62
N ALA A 537 -12.82 -20.40 22.03
CA ALA A 537 -11.53 -20.36 22.73
C ALA A 537 -10.58 -19.26 22.14
N PRO A 538 -9.63 -18.70 22.91
CA PRO A 538 -8.90 -17.48 22.56
C PRO A 538 -7.70 -17.69 21.60
N PRO A 539 -7.21 -16.63 20.93
CA PRO A 539 -6.25 -16.75 19.82
C PRO A 539 -4.84 -17.19 20.25
N ARG A 540 -4.29 -18.18 19.54
CA ARG A 540 -2.88 -18.61 19.65
C ARG A 540 -2.02 -18.02 18.52
N SER A 541 -0.71 -18.00 18.74
CA SER A 541 0.31 -17.40 17.86
C SER A 541 0.51 -18.17 16.54
N PRO A 542 0.97 -17.52 15.46
CA PRO A 542 0.92 -18.12 14.12
C PRO A 542 2.10 -19.05 13.82
N SER A 543 1.88 -20.37 13.94
CA SER A 543 2.83 -21.39 13.46
C SER A 543 2.28 -22.15 12.25
N LEU A 544 2.92 -22.01 11.09
CA LEU A 544 2.59 -22.75 9.86
C LEU A 544 2.83 -24.27 9.95
N ALA A 545 3.65 -24.71 10.90
CA ALA A 545 4.17 -26.08 10.97
C ALA A 545 3.07 -27.15 11.07
N HIS A 546 2.02 -26.93 11.88
CA HIS A 546 0.94 -27.90 12.04
C HIS A 546 0.01 -27.98 10.81
N HIS A 547 -0.30 -26.87 10.16
CA HIS A 547 -1.33 -26.85 9.10
C HIS A 547 -0.85 -27.30 7.71
N ALA A 548 0.47 -27.35 7.47
CA ALA A 548 1.03 -27.66 6.15
C ALA A 548 1.65 -29.07 6.02
N LEU A 549 1.78 -29.81 7.13
CA LEU A 549 2.48 -31.10 7.19
C LEU A 549 1.57 -32.25 7.69
N ASP A 550 0.30 -31.95 7.95
CA ASP A 550 -0.72 -32.93 8.36
C ASP A 550 -1.31 -33.61 7.11
N GLY A 551 -0.87 -34.85 6.87
CA GLY A 551 -1.31 -35.72 5.78
C GLY A 551 -2.42 -36.66 6.26
N GLY A 552 -3.52 -36.74 5.50
CA GLY A 552 -4.61 -37.68 5.74
C GLY A 552 -5.08 -38.25 4.40
N ASP A 553 -5.56 -39.49 4.43
CA ASP A 553 -5.47 -40.43 3.30
C ASP A 553 -6.25 -40.07 2.03
N ILE A 554 -5.67 -40.48 0.90
CA ILE A 554 -6.36 -40.74 -0.36
C ILE A 554 -5.82 -42.09 -0.88
N PRO A 555 -6.66 -43.08 -1.25
CA PRO A 555 -6.18 -44.42 -1.62
C PRO A 555 -5.29 -44.43 -2.87
N ALA A 556 -4.24 -45.25 -2.85
CA ALA A 556 -3.36 -45.46 -3.98
C ALA A 556 -3.95 -46.45 -5.00
N PHE A 557 -3.73 -46.18 -6.29
CA PHE A 557 -3.90 -47.16 -7.38
C PHE A 557 -2.61 -47.20 -8.20
N VAL A 558 -2.25 -48.40 -8.69
CA VAL A 558 -0.95 -48.70 -9.31
C VAL A 558 -1.16 -49.34 -10.69
N GLN A 559 -0.15 -49.20 -11.57
CA GLN A 559 0.08 -49.91 -12.86
C GLN A 559 -0.65 -49.36 -14.12
N PRO A 560 -0.19 -49.69 -15.37
CA PRO A 560 1.13 -50.18 -15.80
C PRO A 560 1.79 -49.34 -16.93
N THR A 561 3.00 -49.72 -17.37
CA THR A 561 3.78 -49.09 -18.46
C THR A 561 3.60 -49.69 -19.86
N VAL A 562 3.18 -48.86 -20.84
CA VAL A 562 3.44 -48.92 -22.31
C VAL A 562 3.25 -47.49 -22.89
N GLY A 563 3.91 -46.95 -23.92
CA GLY A 563 5.13 -47.36 -24.65
C GLY A 563 5.26 -46.68 -26.04
N SER A 564 6.26 -45.80 -26.23
CA SER A 564 6.58 -45.05 -27.49
C SER A 564 5.53 -44.03 -28.01
N ALA A 565 5.87 -43.01 -28.82
CA ALA A 565 7.06 -42.80 -29.66
C ALA A 565 7.65 -41.37 -29.62
N VAL A 566 8.80 -41.21 -30.30
CA VAL A 566 9.77 -40.11 -30.21
C VAL A 566 9.58 -39.03 -31.28
N ALA A 567 9.92 -37.77 -30.95
CA ALA A 567 10.44 -36.79 -31.92
C ALA A 567 11.58 -35.95 -31.29
N GLN A 568 12.83 -36.37 -31.51
CA GLN A 568 14.03 -35.66 -31.07
C GLN A 568 14.32 -34.43 -31.95
N ARG A 569 14.94 -33.39 -31.37
CA ARG A 569 16.02 -32.62 -32.02
C ARG A 569 17.13 -32.30 -31.01
N PRO A 570 18.39 -32.15 -31.45
CA PRO A 570 19.52 -32.71 -30.71
C PRO A 570 20.25 -31.73 -29.80
N GLY A 571 20.92 -32.28 -28.79
CA GLY A 571 21.92 -31.55 -27.99
C GLY A 571 23.30 -31.58 -28.64
N VAL A 572 24.08 -30.52 -28.40
CA VAL A 572 25.52 -30.48 -28.72
C VAL A 572 26.29 -30.29 -27.41
N THR A 573 27.28 -31.16 -27.20
CA THR A 573 28.17 -31.19 -26.05
C THR A 573 29.24 -30.09 -26.13
N GLY A 574 29.64 -29.52 -24.98
CA GLY A 574 30.77 -28.57 -24.92
C GLY A 574 31.33 -28.41 -23.51
N ARG A 575 32.51 -28.99 -23.26
CA ARG A 575 33.28 -28.85 -22.01
C ARG A 575 33.56 -27.38 -21.68
N ARG A 576 33.50 -27.02 -20.39
CA ARG A 576 34.42 -26.04 -19.79
C ARG A 576 34.93 -26.59 -18.47
N GLY A 577 36.26 -26.72 -18.37
CA GLY A 577 36.94 -27.33 -17.23
C GLY A 577 37.14 -26.37 -16.06
N ASP A 578 37.50 -26.95 -14.93
CA ASP A 578 37.95 -26.23 -13.74
C ASP A 578 39.29 -25.51 -13.98
N LEU A 579 39.36 -24.24 -13.61
CA LEU A 579 40.61 -23.58 -13.23
C LEU A 579 40.34 -22.69 -12.02
N SER A 580 40.92 -23.06 -10.88
CA SER A 580 40.97 -22.27 -9.65
C SER A 580 41.85 -21.03 -9.80
N ARG A 581 41.51 -19.93 -9.11
CA ARG A 581 42.44 -18.83 -8.85
C ARG A 581 42.45 -18.43 -7.37
N SER A 582 43.66 -18.19 -6.87
CA SER A 582 44.01 -17.89 -5.48
C SER A 582 43.66 -16.44 -5.07
N PRO A 583 43.70 -16.07 -3.77
CA PRO A 583 43.12 -14.83 -3.28
C PRO A 583 44.10 -13.64 -3.33
N GLY A 584 43.58 -12.43 -3.60
CA GLY A 584 44.35 -11.19 -3.46
C GLY A 584 44.05 -10.08 -4.48
N ALA A 585 42.81 -9.59 -4.56
CA ALA A 585 42.47 -8.32 -5.22
C ALA A 585 41.09 -7.81 -4.77
N PRO A 586 40.80 -6.49 -4.77
CA PRO A 586 39.46 -5.96 -4.51
C PRO A 586 38.44 -6.48 -5.53
N CYS A 587 37.25 -6.87 -5.06
CA CYS A 587 36.22 -7.46 -5.92
C CYS A 587 35.67 -6.43 -6.92
N PHE A 588 35.95 -6.63 -8.21
CA PHE A 588 35.47 -5.77 -9.30
C PHE A 588 33.94 -5.55 -9.28
N VAL A 589 33.53 -4.30 -9.48
CA VAL A 589 32.15 -3.84 -9.36
C VAL A 589 31.41 -3.96 -10.69
N GLY A 590 30.37 -4.79 -10.75
CA GLY A 590 29.52 -4.91 -11.95
C GLY A 590 28.75 -3.61 -12.27
N LEU A 591 28.51 -3.36 -13.56
CA LEU A 591 28.13 -2.06 -14.17
C LEU A 591 29.29 -1.07 -14.33
N ALA A 592 30.43 -1.54 -14.84
CA ALA A 592 31.57 -0.67 -15.19
C ALA A 592 31.20 0.46 -16.20
N PRO A 593 30.35 0.25 -17.23
CA PRO A 593 29.94 1.33 -18.14
C PRO A 593 29.07 2.41 -17.47
N GLU A 594 28.26 2.05 -16.48
CA GLU A 594 27.55 3.04 -15.65
C GLU A 594 28.53 3.82 -14.76
N ARG A 595 29.56 3.16 -14.20
CA ARG A 595 30.64 3.87 -13.47
C ARG A 595 31.36 4.85 -14.39
N LEU A 596 31.72 4.45 -15.60
CA LEU A 596 32.38 5.32 -16.59
C LEU A 596 31.52 6.54 -16.92
N ASN A 597 30.22 6.38 -17.13
CA ASN A 597 29.29 7.50 -17.34
C ASN A 597 29.18 8.42 -16.11
N LEU A 598 29.16 7.87 -14.90
CA LEU A 598 29.11 8.68 -13.68
C LEU A 598 30.44 9.40 -13.39
N SER A 599 31.57 8.78 -13.76
CA SER A 599 32.91 9.36 -13.65
C SER A 599 33.11 10.49 -14.65
N SER A 600 32.61 10.35 -15.89
CA SER A 600 32.66 11.41 -16.90
C SER A 600 31.73 12.60 -16.59
N MET A 601 30.76 12.42 -15.68
CA MET A 601 29.99 13.51 -15.06
C MET A 601 30.75 14.22 -13.91
N GLY A 602 32.00 13.83 -13.61
CA GLY A 602 32.82 14.43 -12.56
C GLY A 602 32.46 14.00 -11.13
N LEU A 603 31.82 12.85 -10.96
CA LEU A 603 31.45 12.35 -9.62
C LEU A 603 32.61 11.58 -8.96
N PRO A 604 32.93 11.84 -7.68
CA PRO A 604 33.94 11.06 -6.93
C PRO A 604 33.54 9.59 -6.74
N ASP A 605 34.52 8.69 -6.70
CA ASP A 605 34.30 7.23 -6.63
C ASP A 605 33.40 6.79 -5.46
N ASN A 606 33.54 7.40 -4.27
CA ASN A 606 32.69 7.08 -3.11
C ASN A 606 31.21 7.47 -3.32
N VAL A 607 30.94 8.52 -4.10
CA VAL A 607 29.58 8.90 -4.53
C VAL A 607 29.07 7.88 -5.55
N ILE A 608 29.91 7.44 -6.49
CA ILE A 608 29.56 6.40 -7.46
C ILE A 608 29.26 5.07 -6.78
N ASP A 609 30.07 4.65 -5.80
CA ASP A 609 29.84 3.46 -4.98
C ASP A 609 28.48 3.53 -4.28
N THR A 610 28.18 4.69 -3.70
CA THR A 610 26.88 4.94 -3.05
C THR A 610 25.72 4.85 -4.04
N ILE A 611 25.84 5.46 -5.23
CA ILE A 611 24.84 5.38 -6.31
C ILE A 611 24.65 3.92 -6.78
N GLN A 612 25.73 3.19 -6.98
CA GLN A 612 25.69 1.78 -7.41
C GLN A 612 25.13 0.87 -6.29
N SER A 613 25.34 1.20 -5.02
CA SER A 613 24.79 0.49 -3.85
C SER A 613 23.26 0.53 -3.77
N ALA A 614 22.61 1.53 -4.40
CA ALA A 614 21.15 1.60 -4.51
C ALA A 614 20.53 0.37 -5.21
N ARG A 615 21.36 -0.40 -5.95
CA ARG A 615 21.04 -1.74 -6.44
C ARG A 615 21.83 -2.80 -5.67
N ALA A 616 21.10 -3.73 -5.05
CA ALA A 616 21.67 -4.94 -4.45
C ALA A 616 22.60 -5.67 -5.44
N ILE A 617 23.68 -6.28 -4.94
CA ILE A 617 24.74 -6.93 -5.74
C ILE A 617 24.16 -7.89 -6.80
N SER A 618 23.17 -8.71 -6.42
CA SER A 618 22.51 -9.63 -7.37
C SER A 618 21.81 -8.93 -8.55
N THR A 619 21.35 -7.69 -8.36
CA THR A 619 20.73 -6.89 -9.42
C THR A 619 21.81 -6.26 -10.31
N ARG A 620 22.92 -5.78 -9.72
CA ARG A 620 24.09 -5.30 -10.49
C ARG A 620 24.63 -6.39 -11.41
N ASN A 621 24.92 -7.58 -10.87
CA ASN A 621 25.42 -8.72 -11.65
C ASN A 621 24.42 -9.17 -12.72
N ALA A 622 23.11 -9.13 -12.42
CA ALA A 622 22.06 -9.45 -13.39
C ALA A 622 21.98 -8.41 -14.52
N TYR A 623 22.22 -7.12 -14.25
CA TYR A 623 22.23 -6.11 -15.31
C TYR A 623 23.54 -6.19 -16.11
N ASP A 624 24.68 -6.39 -15.45
CA ASP A 624 26.01 -6.53 -16.05
C ASP A 624 26.03 -7.63 -17.13
N GLY A 625 25.54 -8.83 -16.82
CA GLY A 625 25.42 -9.92 -17.82
C GLY A 625 24.34 -9.69 -18.90
N LYS A 626 23.39 -8.77 -18.69
CA LYS A 626 22.37 -8.41 -19.68
C LYS A 626 22.82 -7.26 -20.58
N TRP A 627 23.70 -6.41 -20.07
CA TRP A 627 24.40 -5.38 -20.80
C TRP A 627 25.48 -5.98 -21.70
N ARG A 628 26.33 -6.91 -21.22
CA ARG A 628 27.31 -7.62 -22.09
C ARG A 628 26.65 -8.29 -23.30
N ALA A 629 25.51 -8.94 -23.09
CA ALA A 629 24.74 -9.57 -24.18
C ALA A 629 24.09 -8.57 -25.16
N PHE A 630 23.99 -7.28 -24.78
CA PHE A 630 23.62 -6.19 -25.69
C PHE A 630 24.87 -5.59 -26.36
N GLU A 631 25.99 -5.45 -25.64
CA GLU A 631 27.29 -5.03 -26.19
C GLU A 631 27.76 -5.95 -27.32
N GLU A 632 27.75 -7.27 -27.07
CA GLU A 632 28.08 -8.30 -28.06
C GLU A 632 27.17 -8.23 -29.29
N TRP A 633 25.87 -8.00 -29.09
CA TRP A 633 24.92 -7.87 -30.19
C TRP A 633 25.12 -6.57 -30.99
N CYS A 634 25.42 -5.46 -30.32
CA CYS A 634 25.76 -4.20 -30.98
C CYS A 634 27.08 -4.29 -31.75
N ALA A 635 28.11 -4.96 -31.20
CA ALA A 635 29.37 -5.19 -31.88
C ALA A 635 29.18 -5.99 -33.18
N ASN A 636 28.39 -7.07 -33.13
CA ASN A 636 28.00 -7.86 -34.30
C ASN A 636 27.14 -7.07 -35.32
N ALA A 637 26.50 -5.98 -34.89
CA ALA A 637 25.73 -5.06 -35.73
C ALA A 637 26.51 -3.78 -36.12
N GLY A 638 27.83 -3.72 -35.90
CA GLY A 638 28.68 -2.58 -36.25
C GLY A 638 28.39 -1.30 -35.45
N CYS A 639 27.76 -1.41 -34.27
CA CYS A 639 27.25 -0.28 -33.48
C CYS A 639 27.93 -0.18 -32.11
N ILE A 640 28.16 1.06 -31.63
CA ILE A 640 28.65 1.30 -30.26
C ILE A 640 27.47 1.18 -29.28
N ALA A 641 27.52 0.19 -28.38
CA ALA A 641 26.43 -0.12 -27.45
C ALA A 641 26.05 1.07 -26.54
N LEU A 642 27.03 1.83 -26.06
CA LEU A 642 26.85 2.96 -25.15
C LEU A 642 26.00 4.10 -25.76
N GLN A 643 26.07 4.25 -27.09
CA GLN A 643 25.46 5.35 -27.87
C GLN A 643 24.47 4.84 -28.93
N SER A 644 24.07 3.57 -28.88
CA SER A 644 23.26 2.93 -29.93
C SER A 644 21.92 3.65 -30.16
N PRO A 645 21.53 3.95 -31.40
CA PRO A 645 20.31 4.69 -31.69
C PRO A 645 19.06 3.85 -31.40
N VAL A 646 17.92 4.52 -31.24
CA VAL A 646 16.64 3.87 -30.86
C VAL A 646 16.26 2.65 -31.73
N PRO A 647 16.44 2.64 -33.06
CA PRO A 647 16.15 1.45 -33.88
C PRO A 647 16.97 0.23 -33.47
N VAL A 648 18.26 0.41 -33.19
CA VAL A 648 19.19 -0.66 -32.78
C VAL A 648 18.73 -1.30 -31.46
N ILE A 649 18.32 -0.47 -30.47
CA ILE A 649 17.74 -0.97 -29.21
C ILE A 649 16.42 -1.72 -29.45
N LEU A 650 15.55 -1.21 -30.33
CA LEU A 650 14.26 -1.86 -30.65
C LEU A 650 14.45 -3.22 -31.33
N THR A 651 15.34 -3.32 -32.31
CA THR A 651 15.66 -4.57 -33.01
C THR A 651 16.28 -5.60 -32.07
N PHE A 652 17.14 -5.19 -31.14
CA PHE A 652 17.63 -6.08 -30.08
C PHE A 652 16.48 -6.63 -29.23
N LEU A 653 15.61 -5.77 -28.71
CA LEU A 653 14.47 -6.17 -27.87
C LEU A 653 13.47 -7.05 -28.63
N GLN A 654 13.32 -6.85 -29.94
CA GLN A 654 12.57 -7.74 -30.83
C GLN A 654 13.22 -9.12 -30.94
N SER A 655 14.54 -9.20 -31.19
CA SER A 655 15.25 -10.48 -31.24
C SER A 655 15.12 -11.32 -29.96
N LEU A 656 15.02 -10.66 -28.79
CA LEU A 656 14.76 -11.32 -27.51
C LEU A 656 13.33 -11.86 -27.40
N LEU A 657 12.36 -11.16 -27.99
CA LEU A 657 10.96 -11.60 -28.08
C LEU A 657 10.84 -12.81 -29.01
N ASP A 658 11.53 -12.80 -30.14
CA ASP A 658 11.53 -13.88 -31.14
C ASP A 658 12.20 -15.15 -30.60
N LYS A 659 13.32 -15.00 -29.86
CA LYS A 659 14.01 -16.07 -29.11
C LYS A 659 13.19 -16.71 -27.96
N GLY A 660 11.89 -16.46 -27.90
CA GLY A 660 11.00 -17.13 -26.95
C GLY A 660 10.97 -16.52 -25.54
N LEU A 661 11.74 -15.47 -25.24
CA LEU A 661 11.93 -15.01 -23.86
C LEU A 661 10.66 -14.40 -23.25
N ALA A 662 10.51 -14.61 -21.95
CA ALA A 662 9.40 -14.03 -21.18
C ALA A 662 9.50 -12.50 -21.11
N PHE A 663 8.35 -11.81 -21.17
CA PHE A 663 8.27 -10.35 -21.08
C PHE A 663 8.97 -9.76 -19.83
N SER A 664 8.93 -10.48 -18.71
CA SER A 664 9.65 -10.11 -17.48
C SER A 664 11.18 -10.08 -17.67
N THR A 665 11.73 -10.99 -18.46
CA THR A 665 13.16 -11.06 -18.79
C THR A 665 13.56 -9.92 -19.74
N ILE A 666 12.77 -9.66 -20.78
CA ILE A 666 13.00 -8.56 -21.73
C ILE A 666 13.01 -7.21 -20.99
N LYS A 667 12.13 -7.04 -19.99
CA LYS A 667 12.14 -5.85 -19.12
C LYS A 667 13.45 -5.68 -18.32
N VAL A 668 14.13 -6.76 -17.95
CA VAL A 668 15.45 -6.67 -17.28
C VAL A 668 16.54 -6.26 -18.25
N TYR A 669 16.53 -6.75 -19.50
CA TYR A 669 17.43 -6.25 -20.55
C TYR A 669 17.26 -4.75 -20.76
N LEU A 670 16.03 -4.27 -20.96
CA LEU A 670 15.79 -2.83 -21.11
C LEU A 670 16.24 -2.02 -19.87
N ALA A 671 16.07 -2.56 -18.66
CA ALA A 671 16.49 -1.87 -17.44
C ALA A 671 18.03 -1.81 -17.29
N ALA A 672 18.76 -2.82 -17.78
CA ALA A 672 20.22 -2.79 -17.88
C ALA A 672 20.68 -1.78 -18.94
N ILE A 673 20.07 -1.80 -20.13
CA ILE A 673 20.34 -0.82 -21.19
C ILE A 673 20.09 0.60 -20.69
N SER A 674 18.99 0.84 -19.96
CA SER A 674 18.66 2.15 -19.40
C SER A 674 19.61 2.64 -18.31
N ALA A 675 20.47 1.78 -17.75
CA ALA A 675 21.45 2.13 -16.73
C ALA A 675 22.85 2.41 -17.32
N CYS A 676 23.21 1.76 -18.42
CA CYS A 676 24.53 1.89 -19.04
C CYS A 676 24.54 2.79 -20.30
N HIS A 677 23.43 2.91 -21.02
CA HIS A 677 23.33 3.76 -22.23
C HIS A 677 23.26 5.25 -21.85
N ILE A 678 23.91 6.13 -22.64
CA ILE A 678 23.97 7.58 -22.35
C ILE A 678 22.60 8.28 -22.34
N GLY A 679 21.59 7.67 -22.97
CA GLY A 679 20.25 8.21 -23.11
C GLY A 679 20.00 8.94 -24.43
N PHE A 680 18.90 9.69 -24.46
CA PHE A 680 18.39 10.44 -25.61
C PHE A 680 17.93 11.82 -25.11
N GLY A 681 18.89 12.74 -24.90
CA GLY A 681 18.63 14.05 -24.29
C GLY A 681 18.28 13.93 -22.81
N ASP A 682 17.10 14.42 -22.42
CA ASP A 682 16.59 14.39 -21.04
C ASP A 682 16.05 13.02 -20.59
N LYS A 683 16.15 11.97 -21.42
CA LYS A 683 15.46 10.68 -21.25
C LYS A 683 16.41 9.49 -21.35
N THR A 684 16.30 8.55 -20.41
CA THR A 684 16.92 7.23 -20.53
C THR A 684 16.24 6.38 -21.61
N ALA A 685 16.90 5.32 -22.10
CA ALA A 685 16.32 4.40 -23.09
C ALA A 685 14.94 3.85 -22.66
N GLY A 686 14.77 3.49 -21.38
CA GLY A 686 13.50 3.00 -20.82
C GLY A 686 12.39 4.05 -20.69
N GLN A 687 12.71 5.34 -20.87
CA GLN A 687 11.75 6.45 -20.91
C GLN A 687 11.44 6.91 -22.35
N HIS A 688 12.16 6.40 -23.36
CA HIS A 688 11.95 6.82 -24.75
C HIS A 688 10.55 6.40 -25.26
N PRO A 689 9.77 7.29 -25.91
CA PRO A 689 8.37 6.99 -26.28
C PRO A 689 8.19 5.75 -27.15
N LEU A 690 9.05 5.53 -28.15
CA LEU A 690 8.98 4.36 -29.03
C LEU A 690 9.28 3.05 -28.28
N ILE A 691 10.27 3.05 -27.39
CA ILE A 691 10.63 1.89 -26.57
C ILE A 691 9.50 1.59 -25.56
N CYS A 692 8.88 2.63 -24.98
CA CYS A 692 7.69 2.49 -24.15
C CYS A 692 6.50 1.89 -24.92
N SER A 693 6.31 2.25 -26.19
CA SER A 693 5.26 1.70 -27.06
C SER A 693 5.56 0.25 -27.46
N PHE A 694 6.80 -0.07 -27.83
CA PHE A 694 7.26 -1.44 -28.07
C PHE A 694 6.99 -2.34 -26.86
N MET A 695 7.38 -1.91 -25.65
CA MET A 695 7.14 -2.70 -24.43
C MET A 695 5.65 -2.87 -24.09
N LYS A 696 4.77 -1.96 -24.55
CA LYS A 696 3.30 -2.17 -24.48
C LYS A 696 2.84 -3.22 -25.50
N GLY A 697 3.38 -3.19 -26.71
CA GLY A 697 3.14 -4.17 -27.78
C GLY A 697 3.58 -5.58 -27.38
N ALA A 698 4.86 -5.75 -27.01
CA ALA A 698 5.43 -7.02 -26.56
C ALA A 698 4.63 -7.66 -25.40
N ARG A 699 4.10 -6.85 -24.48
CA ARG A 699 3.23 -7.34 -23.38
C ARG A 699 1.84 -7.81 -23.84
N ARG A 700 1.31 -7.25 -24.93
CA ARG A 700 0.05 -7.70 -25.54
C ARG A 700 0.24 -9.00 -26.32
N LEU A 701 1.33 -9.09 -27.10
CA LEU A 701 1.70 -10.29 -27.85
C LEU A 701 2.09 -11.46 -26.93
N ARG A 702 2.74 -11.18 -25.79
CA ARG A 702 3.11 -12.17 -24.78
C ARG A 702 2.58 -11.76 -23.41
N PRO A 703 1.28 -12.00 -23.12
CA PRO A 703 0.72 -11.74 -21.80
C PRO A 703 1.45 -12.58 -20.74
N VAL A 704 1.70 -11.97 -19.57
CA VAL A 704 2.33 -12.68 -18.45
C VAL A 704 1.28 -13.61 -17.82
N SER A 705 1.18 -14.82 -18.35
CA SER A 705 0.43 -15.90 -17.73
C SER A 705 1.20 -16.45 -16.52
N LYS A 706 0.46 -16.84 -15.48
CA LYS A 706 0.97 -17.55 -14.32
C LYS A 706 0.22 -18.89 -14.27
N SER A 707 0.95 -20.00 -14.29
CA SER A 707 0.32 -21.29 -13.97
C SER A 707 -0.22 -21.24 -12.54
N LEU A 708 -1.49 -21.57 -12.38
CA LEU A 708 -2.10 -21.77 -11.07
C LEU A 708 -1.90 -23.22 -10.59
N VAL A 709 -1.66 -24.17 -11.49
CA VAL A 709 -1.47 -25.58 -11.15
C VAL A 709 -0.20 -25.75 -10.32
N ALA A 710 -0.28 -26.60 -9.28
CA ALA A 710 0.87 -27.03 -8.51
C ALA A 710 1.95 -27.65 -9.42
N PRO A 711 3.22 -27.19 -9.39
CA PRO A 711 4.27 -27.71 -10.28
C PRO A 711 4.81 -29.09 -9.88
N TRP A 712 4.37 -29.63 -8.74
CA TRP A 712 4.62 -30.96 -8.19
C TRP A 712 3.62 -31.20 -7.05
N ASP A 713 3.43 -32.46 -6.68
CA ASP A 713 2.54 -32.88 -5.59
C ASP A 713 3.27 -32.88 -4.24
N LEU A 714 2.65 -32.23 -3.25
CA LEU A 714 3.19 -32.17 -1.90
C LEU A 714 3.02 -33.50 -1.16
N THR A 715 1.93 -34.22 -1.39
CA THR A 715 1.61 -35.46 -0.66
C THR A 715 2.61 -36.56 -0.97
N THR A 716 2.89 -36.80 -2.27
CA THR A 716 3.98 -37.67 -2.75
C THR A 716 5.30 -37.36 -2.05
N VAL A 717 5.67 -36.08 -1.98
CA VAL A 717 6.94 -35.65 -1.38
C VAL A 717 6.98 -35.86 0.13
N LEU A 718 5.90 -35.56 0.86
CA LEU A 718 5.84 -35.76 2.31
C LEU A 718 5.81 -37.25 2.69
N ASN A 719 5.11 -38.09 1.93
CA ASN A 719 5.13 -39.54 2.14
C ASN A 719 6.55 -40.08 1.94
N ALA A 720 7.20 -39.79 0.82
CA ALA A 720 8.57 -40.22 0.55
C ALA A 720 9.58 -39.75 1.61
N LEU A 721 9.46 -38.50 2.11
CA LEU A 721 10.31 -37.99 3.19
C LEU A 721 10.16 -38.77 4.51
N SER A 722 9.12 -39.58 4.68
CA SER A 722 8.86 -40.38 5.88
C SER A 722 9.51 -41.77 5.85
N HIS A 723 10.12 -42.15 4.71
CA HIS A 723 10.67 -43.48 4.45
C HIS A 723 12.15 -43.40 3.98
N PRO A 724 12.85 -44.54 3.77
CA PRO A 724 14.18 -44.53 3.15
C PRO A 724 14.15 -43.85 1.76
N PRO A 725 15.20 -43.09 1.36
CA PRO A 725 16.48 -42.90 2.05
C PRO A 725 16.46 -41.78 3.11
N PHE A 726 15.30 -41.25 3.51
CA PHE A 726 15.16 -40.06 4.34
C PHE A 726 14.95 -40.35 5.84
N GLU A 727 14.60 -41.57 6.21
CA GLU A 727 14.55 -42.11 7.59
C GLU A 727 15.28 -43.47 7.66
N PRO A 728 15.78 -43.89 8.84
CA PRO A 728 15.71 -43.19 10.12
C PRO A 728 16.85 -42.16 10.32
N LEU A 729 16.53 -40.97 10.86
CA LEU A 729 17.50 -39.84 10.95
C LEU A 729 18.84 -40.14 11.66
N HIS A 730 18.88 -41.14 12.55
CA HIS A 730 20.10 -41.49 13.28
C HIS A 730 21.08 -42.31 12.41
N GLN A 731 20.58 -43.23 11.56
CA GLN A 731 21.41 -44.07 10.68
C GLN A 731 21.69 -43.42 9.31
N VAL A 732 20.83 -42.50 8.87
CA VAL A 732 20.93 -41.92 7.52
C VAL A 732 22.22 -41.12 7.27
N ASP A 733 22.73 -41.23 6.04
CA ASP A 733 23.82 -40.41 5.50
C ASP A 733 23.51 -38.91 5.63
N LEU A 734 24.54 -38.14 5.93
CA LEU A 734 24.49 -36.69 6.04
C LEU A 734 23.95 -36.00 4.78
N LYS A 735 24.15 -36.55 3.58
CA LYS A 735 23.53 -36.06 2.33
C LYS A 735 22.00 -35.99 2.48
N TRP A 736 21.36 -37.10 2.76
CA TRP A 736 19.89 -37.19 2.77
C TRP A 736 19.29 -36.39 3.93
N LEU A 737 19.93 -36.44 5.11
CA LEU A 737 19.58 -35.59 6.25
C LEU A 737 19.63 -34.10 5.90
N SER A 738 20.66 -33.66 5.19
CA SER A 738 20.85 -32.25 4.83
C SER A 738 19.79 -31.76 3.85
N ILE A 739 19.52 -32.51 2.77
CA ILE A 739 18.53 -32.11 1.77
C ILE A 739 17.10 -32.18 2.32
N LYS A 740 16.79 -33.18 3.18
CA LYS A 740 15.55 -33.26 3.95
C LYS A 740 15.36 -32.06 4.86
N THR A 741 16.37 -31.74 5.67
CA THR A 741 16.32 -30.59 6.61
C THR A 741 16.12 -29.28 5.85
N ALA A 742 16.79 -29.10 4.70
CA ALA A 742 16.61 -27.93 3.85
C ALA A 742 15.19 -27.82 3.27
N LEU A 743 14.59 -28.94 2.83
CA LEU A 743 13.23 -28.97 2.28
C LEU A 743 12.16 -28.76 3.37
N LEU A 744 12.23 -29.48 4.49
CA LEU A 744 11.29 -29.31 5.62
C LEU A 744 11.33 -27.88 6.18
N LEU A 745 12.52 -27.29 6.33
CA LEU A 745 12.67 -25.91 6.76
C LEU A 745 12.13 -24.90 5.73
N ALA A 746 12.26 -25.18 4.42
CA ALA A 746 11.67 -24.35 3.37
C ALA A 746 10.13 -24.40 3.35
N LEU A 747 9.55 -25.58 3.61
CA LEU A 747 8.11 -25.78 3.71
C LEU A 747 7.55 -25.11 4.98
N ALA A 748 8.06 -25.48 6.17
CA ALA A 748 7.52 -25.03 7.45
C ALA A 748 7.67 -23.52 7.69
N SER A 749 8.69 -22.87 7.11
CA SER A 749 8.92 -21.43 7.28
C SER A 749 8.34 -20.54 6.17
N ALA A 750 8.04 -21.11 5.00
CA ALA A 750 7.71 -20.39 3.76
C ALA A 750 8.71 -19.26 3.38
N LYS A 751 9.93 -19.24 3.93
CA LYS A 751 10.96 -18.20 3.69
C LYS A 751 11.64 -18.37 2.32
N ARG A 752 12.41 -17.36 1.85
CA ARG A 752 13.14 -17.50 0.57
C ARG A 752 14.41 -18.31 0.82
N VAL A 753 14.94 -18.95 -0.22
CA VAL A 753 16.27 -19.57 -0.17
C VAL A 753 17.35 -18.60 0.32
N SER A 754 17.24 -17.29 0.04
CA SER A 754 18.15 -16.27 0.63
C SER A 754 18.02 -16.11 2.14
N ASP A 755 16.79 -16.19 2.64
CA ASP A 755 16.47 -15.92 4.04
C ASP A 755 16.82 -17.17 4.88
N ILE A 756 16.63 -18.37 4.32
CA ILE A 756 17.07 -19.67 4.88
C ILE A 756 18.61 -19.79 4.85
N HIS A 757 19.24 -19.38 3.75
CA HIS A 757 20.71 -19.33 3.61
C HIS A 757 21.38 -18.39 4.63
N ALA A 758 20.67 -17.36 5.07
CA ALA A 758 21.14 -16.41 6.07
C ALA A 758 21.05 -16.91 7.52
N LEU A 759 20.42 -18.05 7.80
CA LEU A 759 20.28 -18.58 9.15
C LEU A 759 21.64 -19.01 9.73
N SER A 760 21.79 -18.86 11.04
CA SER A 760 23.01 -19.15 11.80
C SER A 760 22.72 -20.08 12.97
N VAL A 761 23.68 -20.94 13.35
CA VAL A 761 23.65 -21.76 14.58
C VAL A 761 24.14 -21.01 15.82
N SER A 762 24.62 -19.76 15.68
CA SER A 762 25.03 -18.91 16.79
C SER A 762 23.95 -18.83 17.86
N THR A 763 24.29 -18.85 19.15
CA THR A 763 23.34 -18.82 20.29
C THR A 763 22.45 -17.57 20.31
N SER A 764 22.89 -16.50 19.65
CA SER A 764 22.11 -15.28 19.39
C SER A 764 20.99 -15.45 18.35
N CYS A 765 21.18 -16.42 17.45
CA CYS A 765 20.38 -16.65 16.24
C CYS A 765 19.57 -17.95 16.27
N MET A 766 20.01 -18.98 17.00
CA MET A 766 19.32 -20.27 17.14
C MET A 766 19.14 -20.62 18.61
N GLN A 767 17.91 -20.88 19.03
CA GLN A 767 17.58 -21.26 20.41
C GLN A 767 16.51 -22.35 20.42
N PHE A 768 16.83 -23.52 20.98
CA PHE A 768 15.85 -24.57 21.27
C PHE A 768 15.19 -24.28 22.62
N ILE A 769 13.86 -24.26 22.67
CA ILE A 769 13.07 -23.86 23.84
C ILE A 769 12.42 -25.11 24.45
N ARG A 770 12.34 -25.16 25.80
CA ARG A 770 11.64 -26.18 26.60
C ARG A 770 11.91 -27.63 26.13
N GLY A 771 13.11 -28.14 26.41
CA GLY A 771 13.51 -29.52 26.06
C GLY A 771 13.54 -29.82 24.56
N GLY A 772 13.42 -28.80 23.69
CA GLY A 772 13.40 -28.98 22.24
C GLY A 772 12.02 -29.14 21.62
N SER A 773 10.95 -28.80 22.35
CA SER A 773 9.57 -28.71 21.83
C SER A 773 9.36 -27.58 20.82
N LYS A 774 10.22 -26.54 20.84
CA LYS A 774 10.25 -25.46 19.86
C LYS A 774 11.68 -25.06 19.49
N VAL A 775 11.85 -24.43 18.33
CA VAL A 775 13.09 -23.74 17.95
C VAL A 775 12.80 -22.34 17.41
N LEU A 776 13.63 -21.39 17.83
CA LEU A 776 13.64 -20.01 17.39
C LEU A 776 14.84 -19.79 16.46
N LEU A 777 14.61 -19.28 15.24
CA LEU A 777 15.64 -19.07 14.23
C LEU A 777 15.64 -17.62 13.74
N LYS A 778 16.81 -16.98 13.71
CA LYS A 778 17.03 -15.63 13.16
C LYS A 778 18.10 -15.69 12.06
N PRO A 779 18.00 -14.85 11.02
CA PRO A 779 19.11 -14.64 10.10
C PRO A 779 20.27 -13.94 10.81
N ASN A 780 21.50 -14.16 10.33
CA ASN A 780 22.67 -13.40 10.75
C ASN A 780 22.38 -11.87 10.63
N PRO A 781 22.70 -11.05 11.65
CA PRO A 781 22.41 -9.61 11.64
C PRO A 781 22.96 -8.82 10.42
N ALA A 782 24.05 -9.29 9.79
CA ALA A 782 24.61 -8.68 8.59
C ALA A 782 23.77 -8.95 7.31
N PHE A 783 22.80 -9.85 7.36
CA PHE A 783 21.95 -10.17 6.21
C PHE A 783 20.89 -9.10 5.95
N MET A 784 21.03 -8.40 4.83
CA MET A 784 20.01 -7.48 4.33
C MET A 784 19.03 -8.19 3.37
N PRO A 785 17.76 -8.40 3.74
CA PRO A 785 16.78 -9.07 2.89
C PRO A 785 16.41 -8.23 1.67
N LYS A 786 16.18 -8.89 0.52
CA LYS A 786 15.82 -8.26 -0.76
C LYS A 786 14.57 -7.34 -0.70
N VAL A 787 13.72 -7.54 0.30
CA VAL A 787 12.65 -6.61 0.68
C VAL A 787 12.79 -6.39 2.17
N PHE A 788 13.37 -5.25 2.55
CA PHE A 788 13.43 -4.84 3.95
C PHE A 788 12.05 -4.32 4.37
N ASN A 789 11.47 -4.94 5.39
CA ASN A 789 10.28 -4.45 6.08
C ASN A 789 10.59 -4.46 7.58
N PRO A 790 10.77 -3.30 8.24
CA PRO A 790 11.18 -3.23 9.64
C PRO A 790 10.34 -4.09 10.59
N THR A 791 9.05 -4.26 10.29
CA THR A 791 8.11 -5.03 11.12
C THR A 791 8.06 -6.54 10.85
N LEU A 792 8.66 -7.03 9.75
CA LEU A 792 8.63 -8.47 9.36
C LEU A 792 10.02 -9.07 9.07
N SER A 793 11.06 -8.25 8.91
CA SER A 793 12.42 -8.69 8.58
C SER A 793 13.23 -9.13 9.79
N CYS A 794 12.86 -8.68 11.00
CA CYS A 794 13.52 -9.04 12.25
C CYS A 794 12.70 -10.02 13.12
N LEU A 795 11.52 -10.46 12.65
CA LEU A 795 10.76 -11.48 13.33
C LEU A 795 11.48 -12.83 13.22
N PRO A 796 11.74 -13.53 14.34
CA PRO A 796 12.29 -14.87 14.29
C PRO A 796 11.31 -15.84 13.60
N ILE A 797 11.86 -16.87 12.97
CA ILE A 797 11.09 -18.05 12.56
C ILE A 797 10.92 -18.91 13.80
N GLU A 798 9.69 -19.01 14.30
CA GLU A 798 9.34 -19.96 15.36
C GLU A 798 8.80 -21.24 14.71
N LEU A 799 9.37 -22.39 15.06
CA LEU A 799 8.89 -23.70 14.64
C LEU A 799 8.58 -24.56 15.86
N SER A 800 7.35 -25.10 15.90
CA SER A 800 6.93 -26.11 16.88
C SER A 800 7.32 -27.52 16.42
N ALA A 801 7.69 -28.39 17.35
CA ALA A 801 7.82 -29.82 17.08
C ALA A 801 6.43 -30.43 16.87
N LEU A 802 6.30 -31.36 15.93
CA LEU A 802 5.00 -31.91 15.52
C LEU A 802 4.48 -33.07 16.40
N SER A 803 5.24 -33.51 17.42
CA SER A 803 4.80 -34.55 18.35
C SER A 803 5.56 -34.46 19.69
N PRO A 804 4.84 -34.61 20.82
CA PRO A 804 5.32 -35.19 22.05
C PRO A 804 4.77 -36.62 22.24
N LEU A 805 5.67 -37.61 22.36
CA LEU A 805 5.50 -38.94 22.98
C LEU A 805 4.06 -39.49 23.08
N SER A 806 3.54 -40.13 22.02
CA SER A 806 2.33 -40.96 22.07
C SER A 806 2.27 -41.93 20.88
N ASP A 807 2.07 -43.22 21.16
CA ASP A 807 2.14 -44.33 20.19
C ASP A 807 0.80 -44.59 19.48
N ALA A 808 0.37 -43.64 18.65
CA ALA A 808 -0.68 -43.88 17.65
C ALA A 808 -0.12 -43.62 16.24
N GLU A 809 -0.51 -44.43 15.25
CA GLU A 809 0.17 -44.51 13.94
C GLU A 809 0.35 -43.15 13.23
N GLY A 810 -0.64 -42.26 13.30
CA GLY A 810 -0.55 -40.89 12.75
C GLY A 810 0.57 -40.03 13.37
N HIS A 811 0.97 -40.28 14.63
CA HIS A 811 2.09 -39.58 15.26
C HIS A 811 3.44 -39.99 14.65
N GLN A 812 3.58 -41.22 14.11
CA GLN A 812 4.86 -41.69 13.57
C GLN A 812 5.25 -40.92 12.29
N GLN A 813 4.29 -40.63 11.41
CA GLN A 813 4.52 -39.83 10.21
C GLN A 813 4.78 -38.35 10.55
N LEU A 814 4.00 -37.75 11.46
CA LEU A 814 4.24 -36.38 11.94
C LEU A 814 5.60 -36.24 12.64
N HIS A 815 6.03 -37.26 13.37
CA HIS A 815 7.37 -37.35 13.93
C HIS A 815 8.44 -37.42 12.82
N ALA A 816 8.26 -38.28 11.81
CA ALA A 816 9.13 -38.38 10.63
C ALA A 816 9.30 -37.04 9.89
N LEU A 817 8.22 -36.27 9.77
CA LEU A 817 8.17 -34.96 9.10
C LEU A 817 8.56 -33.77 9.99
N CYS A 818 8.82 -33.97 11.29
CA CYS A 818 9.07 -32.90 12.23
C CYS A 818 10.32 -32.05 11.87
N PRO A 819 10.17 -30.76 11.48
CA PRO A 819 11.29 -29.93 11.05
C PRO A 819 12.24 -29.62 12.21
N VAL A 820 11.74 -29.55 13.44
CA VAL A 820 12.54 -29.30 14.66
C VAL A 820 13.45 -30.49 14.99
N ARG A 821 12.96 -31.73 14.78
CA ARG A 821 13.74 -32.96 14.96
C ARG A 821 14.85 -33.07 13.91
N ALA A 822 14.50 -32.90 12.63
CA ALA A 822 15.47 -32.92 11.54
C ALA A 822 16.57 -31.86 11.71
N LEU A 823 16.18 -30.64 12.09
CA LEU A 823 17.12 -29.54 12.34
C LEU A 823 18.08 -29.84 13.50
N ARG A 824 17.59 -30.42 14.61
CA ARG A 824 18.44 -30.81 15.75
C ARG A 824 19.49 -31.84 15.33
N VAL A 825 19.05 -32.97 14.78
CA VAL A 825 19.96 -34.05 14.33
C VAL A 825 20.96 -33.56 13.29
N TYR A 826 20.59 -32.62 12.42
CA TYR A 826 21.51 -31.97 11.48
C TYR A 826 22.54 -31.07 12.15
N VAL A 827 22.15 -30.24 13.12
CA VAL A 827 23.09 -29.40 13.90
C VAL A 827 24.06 -30.28 14.67
N ASP A 828 23.56 -31.32 15.35
CA ASP A 828 24.36 -32.26 16.15
C ASP A 828 25.36 -33.03 15.27
N LYS A 829 24.89 -33.66 14.18
CA LYS A 829 25.77 -34.38 13.22
C LYS A 829 26.76 -33.47 12.49
N THR A 830 26.54 -32.16 12.42
CA THR A 830 27.50 -31.20 11.81
C THR A 830 28.43 -30.51 12.79
N ALA A 831 28.19 -30.62 14.11
CA ALA A 831 28.88 -29.86 15.14
C ALA A 831 30.40 -30.08 15.12
N SER A 832 30.86 -31.32 14.93
CA SER A 832 32.27 -31.71 15.01
C SER A 832 33.17 -31.24 13.85
N PHE A 833 32.59 -30.78 12.73
CA PHE A 833 33.39 -30.38 11.55
C PHE A 833 32.92 -29.07 10.89
N ARG A 834 31.94 -28.34 11.43
CA ARG A 834 31.52 -27.04 10.88
C ARG A 834 32.60 -25.97 11.10
N GLY A 835 33.09 -25.36 10.01
CA GLY A 835 34.02 -24.23 10.05
C GLY A 835 33.34 -22.87 9.99
N THR A 836 32.05 -22.79 10.32
CA THR A 836 31.25 -21.57 10.19
C THR A 836 29.98 -21.62 11.05
N GLU A 837 29.51 -20.45 11.49
CA GLU A 837 28.21 -20.29 12.14
C GLU A 837 27.02 -20.43 11.18
N GLN A 838 27.20 -20.39 9.85
CA GLN A 838 26.09 -20.58 8.91
C GLN A 838 25.40 -21.92 9.14
N LEU A 839 24.05 -21.94 9.12
CA LEU A 839 23.27 -23.14 9.40
C LEU A 839 23.69 -24.31 8.51
N PHE A 840 23.52 -24.17 7.18
CA PHE A 840 23.87 -25.22 6.24
C PHE A 840 25.33 -25.15 5.82
N VAL A 841 26.06 -26.25 6.05
CA VAL A 841 27.46 -26.46 5.67
C VAL A 841 27.58 -27.61 4.68
N SER A 842 28.55 -27.53 3.77
CA SER A 842 28.85 -28.61 2.83
C SER A 842 29.31 -29.88 3.56
N TRP A 843 28.76 -31.04 3.20
CA TRP A 843 29.12 -32.35 3.77
C TRP A 843 30.25 -33.06 3.00
N ALA A 844 30.38 -32.79 1.71
CA ALA A 844 31.29 -33.47 0.79
C ALA A 844 32.70 -32.83 0.75
N PRO A 845 33.78 -33.64 0.69
CA PRO A 845 35.12 -33.17 0.34
C PRO A 845 35.14 -32.51 -1.05
N PRO A 846 36.08 -31.56 -1.34
CA PRO A 846 37.05 -30.95 -0.43
C PRO A 846 36.47 -29.77 0.38
N HIS A 847 35.15 -29.54 0.32
CA HIS A 847 34.49 -28.38 0.94
C HIS A 847 33.80 -28.71 2.26
N ARG A 848 34.07 -29.88 2.85
CA ARG A 848 33.44 -30.32 4.12
C ARG A 848 33.58 -29.25 5.20
N GLY A 849 32.49 -28.92 5.87
CA GLY A 849 32.43 -27.91 6.93
C GLY A 849 32.37 -26.45 6.47
N LYS A 850 32.61 -26.15 5.17
CA LYS A 850 32.57 -24.78 4.63
C LYS A 850 31.12 -24.28 4.44
N PRO A 851 30.87 -22.97 4.50
CA PRO A 851 29.54 -22.39 4.27
C PRO A 851 28.98 -22.79 2.91
N LEU A 852 27.73 -23.23 2.89
CA LEU A 852 27.06 -23.62 1.66
C LEU A 852 26.74 -22.39 0.80
N THR A 853 26.83 -22.49 -0.53
CA THR A 853 26.37 -21.40 -1.39
C THR A 853 24.85 -21.41 -1.51
N LYS A 854 24.23 -20.22 -1.61
CA LYS A 854 22.78 -20.06 -1.86
C LYS A 854 22.29 -20.86 -3.08
N GLN A 855 23.12 -21.01 -4.12
CA GLN A 855 22.79 -21.82 -5.28
C GLN A 855 22.75 -23.31 -4.92
N ARG A 856 23.71 -23.83 -4.16
CA ARG A 856 23.69 -25.23 -3.72
C ARG A 856 22.55 -25.52 -2.74
N LEU A 857 22.18 -24.60 -1.86
CA LEU A 857 20.94 -24.73 -1.07
C LEU A 857 19.69 -24.80 -1.96
N SER A 858 19.64 -24.01 -3.04
CA SER A 858 18.56 -24.09 -4.04
C SER A 858 18.58 -25.41 -4.82
N HIS A 859 19.73 -26.05 -4.98
CA HIS A 859 19.83 -27.36 -5.63
C HIS A 859 19.39 -28.45 -4.67
N TRP A 860 19.80 -28.43 -3.39
CA TRP A 860 19.38 -29.40 -2.37
C TRP A 860 17.86 -29.48 -2.21
N ILE A 861 17.16 -28.33 -2.22
CA ILE A 861 15.69 -28.30 -2.14
C ILE A 861 15.04 -28.93 -3.37
N VAL A 862 15.65 -28.79 -4.56
CA VAL A 862 15.16 -29.43 -5.80
C VAL A 862 15.49 -30.93 -5.80
N GLU A 863 16.71 -31.30 -5.42
CA GLU A 863 17.20 -32.67 -5.31
C GLU A 863 16.35 -33.47 -4.31
N ALA A 864 15.98 -32.90 -3.17
CA ALA A 864 15.08 -33.53 -2.21
C ALA A 864 13.70 -33.83 -2.82
N ILE A 865 13.16 -32.95 -3.67
CA ILE A 865 11.89 -33.19 -4.38
C ILE A 865 12.07 -34.26 -5.47
N SER A 866 13.13 -34.19 -6.27
CA SER A 866 13.41 -35.19 -7.31
C SER A 866 13.59 -36.60 -6.72
N VAL A 867 14.41 -36.73 -5.68
CA VAL A 867 14.68 -38.01 -5.01
C VAL A 867 13.42 -38.55 -4.33
N ALA A 868 12.56 -37.69 -3.78
CA ALA A 868 11.27 -38.10 -3.22
C ALA A 868 10.30 -38.66 -4.29
N TYR A 869 10.34 -38.14 -5.51
CA TYR A 869 9.62 -38.72 -6.65
C TYR A 869 10.23 -40.07 -7.06
N GLU A 870 11.55 -40.12 -7.24
CA GLU A 870 12.29 -41.32 -7.65
C GLU A 870 12.12 -42.47 -6.64
N SER A 871 12.19 -42.20 -5.33
CA SER A 871 11.95 -43.19 -4.27
C SER A 871 10.49 -43.65 -4.18
N SER A 872 9.56 -42.92 -4.80
CA SER A 872 8.14 -43.30 -4.93
C SER A 872 7.85 -44.02 -6.27
N GLY A 873 8.88 -44.32 -7.07
CA GLY A 873 8.72 -44.93 -8.40
C GLY A 873 8.18 -43.97 -9.48
N LEU A 874 8.22 -42.66 -9.24
CA LEU A 874 7.67 -41.63 -10.13
C LEU A 874 8.77 -40.78 -10.78
N HIS A 875 8.52 -40.29 -12.00
CA HIS A 875 9.44 -39.37 -12.66
C HIS A 875 9.32 -37.93 -12.09
N PRO A 876 10.45 -37.27 -11.75
CA PRO A 876 10.43 -35.88 -11.29
C PRO A 876 9.82 -34.90 -12.31
N PRO A 877 8.96 -33.96 -11.89
CA PRO A 877 8.38 -32.97 -12.81
C PRO A 877 9.41 -32.09 -13.53
N ALA A 878 9.13 -31.79 -14.81
CA ALA A 878 10.02 -30.96 -15.61
C ALA A 878 10.08 -29.51 -15.10
N GLY A 879 11.30 -28.96 -14.97
CA GLY A 879 11.51 -27.56 -14.64
C GLY A 879 11.31 -27.17 -13.17
N LEU A 880 11.47 -28.12 -12.24
CA LEU A 880 11.49 -27.88 -10.79
C LEU A 880 12.38 -26.69 -10.39
N ARG A 881 11.92 -25.92 -9.39
CA ARG A 881 12.63 -24.76 -8.84
C ARG A 881 12.38 -24.65 -7.35
N ALA A 882 13.42 -24.52 -6.53
CA ALA A 882 13.27 -24.34 -5.08
C ALA A 882 12.33 -23.17 -4.69
N HIS A 883 12.14 -22.17 -5.55
CA HIS A 883 11.19 -21.08 -5.30
C HIS A 883 9.72 -21.51 -5.25
N SER A 884 9.36 -22.66 -5.84
CA SER A 884 7.98 -23.17 -5.83
C SER A 884 7.52 -23.65 -4.45
N THR A 885 8.43 -24.12 -3.59
CA THR A 885 8.12 -24.57 -2.21
C THR A 885 7.32 -23.53 -1.43
N ARG A 886 7.66 -22.24 -1.59
CA ARG A 886 6.91 -21.12 -1.01
C ARG A 886 5.47 -21.08 -1.48
N GLY A 887 5.24 -21.32 -2.77
CA GLY A 887 3.90 -21.36 -3.35
C GLY A 887 3.11 -22.56 -2.84
N MET A 888 3.75 -23.74 -2.82
CA MET A 888 3.16 -24.98 -2.30
C MET A 888 2.75 -24.83 -0.83
N ALA A 889 3.70 -24.58 0.08
CA ALA A 889 3.45 -24.50 1.51
C ALA A 889 2.37 -23.46 1.88
N THR A 890 2.42 -22.26 1.27
CA THR A 890 1.44 -21.21 1.57
C THR A 890 0.07 -21.44 0.93
N SER A 891 -0.02 -22.21 -0.15
CA SER A 891 -1.31 -22.57 -0.76
C SER A 891 -1.97 -23.73 -0.02
N TRP A 892 -1.18 -24.71 0.41
CA TRP A 892 -1.65 -25.81 1.27
C TRP A 892 -2.06 -25.30 2.66
N ALA A 893 -1.30 -24.40 3.29
CA ALA A 893 -1.72 -23.75 4.53
C ALA A 893 -3.03 -22.96 4.38
N MET A 894 -3.21 -22.22 3.27
CA MET A 894 -4.47 -21.54 2.98
C MET A 894 -5.63 -22.53 2.80
N PHE A 895 -5.39 -23.65 2.14
CA PHE A 895 -6.37 -24.71 1.92
C PHE A 895 -6.77 -25.40 3.24
N ARG A 896 -5.81 -25.61 4.16
CA ARG A 896 -6.01 -26.12 5.52
C ARG A 896 -6.43 -25.04 6.54
N GLY A 897 -6.93 -23.89 6.07
CA GLY A 897 -7.61 -22.89 6.91
C GLY A 897 -6.74 -21.79 7.54
N THR A 898 -5.41 -21.79 7.36
CA THR A 898 -4.56 -20.69 7.86
C THR A 898 -4.90 -19.36 7.17
N SER A 899 -4.99 -18.27 7.93
CA SER A 899 -5.36 -16.97 7.36
C SER A 899 -4.29 -16.40 6.43
N VAL A 900 -4.72 -15.57 5.48
CA VAL A 900 -3.80 -14.94 4.51
C VAL A 900 -2.84 -13.97 5.21
N GLU A 901 -3.27 -13.37 6.31
CA GLU A 901 -2.51 -12.49 7.19
C GLU A 901 -1.32 -13.24 7.83
N GLU A 902 -1.56 -14.42 8.41
CA GLU A 902 -0.53 -15.27 9.03
C GLU A 902 0.45 -15.82 8.00
N ILE A 903 -0.08 -16.30 6.86
CA ILE A 903 0.71 -16.70 5.69
C ILE A 903 1.63 -15.56 5.24
N CYS A 904 1.13 -14.31 5.21
CA CYS A 904 1.94 -13.15 4.85
C CYS A 904 2.98 -12.80 5.91
N ALA A 905 2.66 -12.93 7.20
CA ALA A 905 3.61 -12.72 8.29
C ALA A 905 4.77 -13.74 8.21
N ALA A 906 4.46 -15.03 8.18
CA ALA A 906 5.44 -16.11 8.11
C ALA A 906 6.30 -16.01 6.85
N ALA A 907 5.70 -15.80 5.67
CA ALA A 907 6.42 -15.69 4.41
C ALA A 907 7.17 -14.34 4.21
N SER A 908 7.08 -13.40 5.16
CA SER A 908 7.58 -12.01 5.09
C SER A 908 7.08 -11.24 3.85
N TRP A 909 5.77 -11.29 3.59
CA TRP A 909 5.08 -10.51 2.57
C TRP A 909 4.37 -9.30 3.18
N ALA A 910 4.70 -8.09 2.70
CA ALA A 910 4.09 -6.86 3.18
C ALA A 910 2.60 -6.67 2.79
N THR A 911 2.04 -7.49 1.88
CA THR A 911 0.62 -7.42 1.49
C THR A 911 0.07 -8.78 1.04
N PRO A 912 -1.20 -9.12 1.34
CA PRO A 912 -1.94 -10.25 0.77
C PRO A 912 -1.93 -10.33 -0.77
N HIS A 913 -1.89 -9.18 -1.45
CA HIS A 913 -1.77 -9.12 -2.90
C HIS A 913 -0.47 -9.78 -3.42
N THR A 914 0.62 -9.80 -2.64
CA THR A 914 1.85 -10.50 -3.02
C THR A 914 1.63 -12.01 -3.08
N PHE A 915 1.00 -12.59 -2.06
CA PHE A 915 0.61 -14.00 -2.03
C PHE A 915 -0.35 -14.32 -3.19
N ALA A 916 -1.51 -13.68 -3.23
CA ALA A 916 -2.58 -13.97 -4.18
C ALA A 916 -2.11 -13.86 -5.64
N ARG A 917 -1.29 -12.84 -5.97
CA ARG A 917 -0.81 -12.62 -7.34
C ARG A 917 0.33 -13.53 -7.75
N PHE A 918 1.32 -13.77 -6.88
CA PHE A 918 2.58 -14.41 -7.28
C PHE A 918 2.75 -15.84 -6.77
N TYR A 919 2.11 -16.22 -5.65
CA TYR A 919 2.41 -17.46 -4.93
C TYR A 919 1.23 -18.42 -4.75
N ARG A 920 -0.03 -17.93 -4.66
CA ARG A 920 -1.22 -18.80 -4.54
C ARG A 920 -1.33 -19.74 -5.73
N LEU A 921 -1.33 -21.04 -5.48
CA LEU A 921 -1.57 -22.12 -6.43
C LEU A 921 -2.96 -22.71 -6.16
N ASP A 922 -3.47 -23.47 -7.12
CA ASP A 922 -4.55 -24.43 -6.90
C ASP A 922 -3.91 -25.72 -6.39
N VAL A 923 -4.38 -26.17 -5.23
CA VAL A 923 -3.92 -27.38 -4.52
C VAL A 923 -5.06 -28.35 -4.23
N THR A 924 -6.29 -28.01 -4.63
CA THR A 924 -7.35 -29.02 -4.80
C THR A 924 -6.89 -30.01 -5.88
N GLY A 925 -7.16 -31.30 -5.66
CA GLY A 925 -6.67 -32.41 -6.50
C GLY A 925 -7.02 -32.35 -7.99
N PRO A 926 -6.60 -33.35 -8.78
CA PRO A 926 -6.77 -33.35 -10.23
C PRO A 926 -8.21 -33.07 -10.64
N SER A 927 -8.35 -32.33 -11.75
CA SER A 927 -9.64 -31.85 -12.24
C SER A 927 -10.64 -32.98 -12.40
N LEU A 928 -11.93 -32.68 -12.17
CA LEU A 928 -13.08 -33.57 -12.38
C LEU A 928 -12.94 -34.50 -13.61
N SER A 929 -12.42 -33.96 -14.72
CA SER A 929 -12.15 -34.70 -15.96
C SER A 929 -11.17 -35.88 -15.83
N GLN A 930 -10.16 -35.86 -14.96
CA GLN A 930 -9.26 -37.02 -14.79
C GLN A 930 -9.96 -38.15 -14.03
N ASN A 931 -10.72 -37.84 -12.98
CA ASN A 931 -11.48 -38.84 -12.21
C ASN A 931 -12.70 -39.38 -12.98
N VAL A 932 -13.24 -38.62 -13.94
CA VAL A 932 -14.31 -39.08 -14.84
C VAL A 932 -13.75 -39.95 -15.98
N LEU A 933 -12.60 -39.59 -16.55
CA LEU A 933 -12.01 -40.36 -17.67
C LEU A 933 -11.36 -41.68 -17.21
N SER A 934 -10.92 -41.79 -15.96
CA SER A 934 -10.43 -43.07 -15.40
C SER A 934 -11.51 -44.15 -15.26
N VAL A 935 -12.79 -43.79 -15.25
CA VAL A 935 -13.92 -44.75 -15.20
C VAL A 935 -14.03 -45.57 -16.50
N GLY A 936 -13.51 -45.06 -17.62
CA GLY A 936 -13.51 -45.77 -18.91
C GLY A 936 -12.45 -46.87 -19.03
N SER A 937 -11.70 -47.18 -17.97
CA SER A 937 -10.50 -48.04 -17.99
C SER A 937 -10.58 -49.24 -17.04
N SER A 938 -11.73 -49.92 -16.95
CA SER A 938 -11.78 -51.23 -16.28
C SER A 938 -11.12 -52.31 -17.16
N PRO A 939 -10.20 -53.13 -16.61
CA PRO A 939 -9.62 -54.25 -17.36
C PRO A 939 -10.65 -55.37 -17.57
N ARG A 940 -10.52 -56.11 -18.67
CA ARG A 940 -11.24 -57.38 -18.84
C ARG A 940 -10.69 -58.41 -17.84
N MET A 941 -11.57 -59.17 -17.21
CA MET A 941 -11.21 -60.34 -16.41
C MET A 941 -10.52 -61.41 -17.29
N PRO A 942 -9.48 -62.10 -16.78
CA PRO A 942 -9.22 -63.49 -17.09
C PRO A 942 -10.05 -64.42 -16.18
N MET A 943 -10.16 -65.70 -16.58
CA MET A 943 -10.95 -66.75 -15.91
C MET A 943 -10.48 -67.09 -14.49
#